data_AF-A0A543NMY9-F1
#
_entry.id   AF-A0A543NMY9-F1
#
_cell.length_a   1.000
_cell.length_b   1.000
_cell.length_c   1.000
_cell.angle_alpha   90.00
_cell.angle_beta   90.00
_cell.angle_gamma   90.00
#
_symmetry.space_group_name_H-M   'P 1'
#
loop_
_entity.id
_entity.type
_entity.pdbx_description
1 polymer ?
#
loop_
_entity_poly.entity_id
_entity_poly.type
_entity_poly.pdbx_seq_one_letter_code
_entity_poly.pdbx_strand_id
1 'polypeptide(L)'
;MPPKKGSAGKDGPTDTGNHGGNRLVIVESPAKAKTIAGYLGQGFVVESSIGHIRDLPTKAAEIPARYKSEPWARLGVNVEHDFEPLYVINTDKKAHVKKLKEMLAEADELYLATDEDREGEAIAWHLREELNPTVPVKRMVFNEITQEAISYAAEHTRDLNLRLVNAQETRRVLDRLYGYEVSPVLWKKVMPKLSAGRVQSVATRLVVERERERIAFVPAEYWGLKAVLDTVGADAGEDTASFTAALVSVDGNRVAVGRDFTSEGTLRSSSGVLHLDEESARALAQRLDGGDFAVRSVERKPYKRSPYAPFRTTTLQQEASRKLNLSSKQTMQVAQRLYENGFITYMRTDSITLSDNALAAARDQASRLYGSDYLPSKPRVYTSNVKNAQEAHEAIRPSGDTFATPAETGLTGMEFRLYDLIWKRTVASQMKDAVGESVTVRVAGSSSAGEQAEFSATGKVITFHGFLKAYVEGSDDPNAELDDRERRLPPMEEGDSLATESVTAEGHSTRPPARYTEASLVKELEDREIGRPSTYASILGTILDRGYAFKKGTALVPSFLAFAVVQLLERHFGDLIDYEFTARMEDMLDGIARGETESVPWLRQFYFGDDEETGLKDLVGDQLAEIDPKEISSFTIPGSDIVLRVGRFGPYMERDGQRVNIPEDLAPDELTSEKAEELFAQPSEDRELGTDPETGRTIVAKNGRFGPYVTEILEEPDNDNGEKGKTDTKPKSKSKAKSGPKPRTASLLKSMSLDTVTLEDAVRLLSLPRVVGELDGEDVTAQNGRFGPYLKKGSDSRSLESEEQIFTITIDEAKELFAKPKQRGRRAAAAPLRELGTDPHSGKQMVIKDGRFGPYVTDGDVNASLRQGDEVSSVTDERAAELLADRRAKAPAKKNSTGTNNTGSKSTGSKSSGTKSSGSKSGTGTKKSTGKSGTGKKSTSTNTSTGTTKKSGGSGDSDESG
;
A
#
# COMPACT_ATOMS: atom_id res chain seq x y z
N MET A 1 -48.24 34.40 17.46
CA MET A 1 -48.00 33.78 16.13
C MET A 1 -46.71 34.34 15.54
N PRO A 2 -46.02 33.61 14.65
CA PRO A 2 -44.78 34.05 14.03
C PRO A 2 -45.02 35.04 12.86
N PRO A 3 -43.97 35.71 12.34
CA PRO A 3 -44.02 36.30 11.01
C PRO A 3 -44.32 35.23 9.95
N LYS A 4 -45.04 35.61 8.88
CA LYS A 4 -45.41 34.71 7.78
C LYS A 4 -44.19 34.39 6.90
N LYS A 5 -44.13 33.16 6.38
CA LYS A 5 -43.28 32.84 5.23
C LYS A 5 -43.81 33.57 3.99
N GLY A 6 -42.95 34.35 3.33
CA GLY A 6 -43.09 34.63 1.89
C GLY A 6 -42.54 33.46 1.07
N SER A 7 -43.04 33.25 -0.13
CA SER A 7 -42.59 32.18 -1.03
C SER A 7 -41.28 32.55 -1.72
N ALA A 8 -40.32 31.62 -1.74
CA ALA A 8 -39.19 31.69 -2.66
C ALA A 8 -39.70 31.47 -4.09
N GLY A 9 -39.68 32.52 -4.90
CA GLY A 9 -39.80 32.39 -6.36
C GLY A 9 -38.51 31.80 -6.93
N LYS A 10 -38.64 31.05 -8.03
CA LYS A 10 -37.51 30.88 -8.96
C LYS A 10 -37.45 32.14 -9.81
N ASP A 11 -36.26 32.73 -9.94
CA ASP A 11 -35.80 33.42 -11.15
C ASP A 11 -34.26 33.57 -11.06
N GLY A 12 -33.63 33.99 -12.15
CA GLY A 12 -32.17 33.87 -12.37
C GLY A 12 -31.27 34.82 -11.58
N PRO A 13 -29.94 34.72 -11.76
CA PRO A 13 -28.97 35.59 -11.11
C PRO A 13 -29.06 37.02 -11.65
N THR A 14 -29.54 37.95 -10.82
CA THR A 14 -29.54 39.38 -11.15
C THR A 14 -28.18 40.01 -10.82
N ASP A 15 -27.42 40.28 -11.87
CA ASP A 15 -26.51 41.42 -12.08
C ASP A 15 -26.15 42.28 -10.84
N THR A 16 -24.86 42.28 -10.49
CA THR A 16 -24.21 43.36 -9.73
C THR A 16 -22.87 43.70 -10.38
N GLY A 17 -22.92 44.30 -11.57
CA GLY A 17 -21.73 44.53 -12.39
C GLY A 17 -20.66 45.47 -11.82
N ASN A 18 -19.48 45.37 -12.45
CA ASN A 18 -18.37 46.32 -12.46
C ASN A 18 -17.42 46.36 -11.24
N HIS A 19 -16.52 45.37 -11.16
CA HIS A 19 -15.09 45.59 -11.51
C HIS A 19 -14.32 44.25 -11.56
N GLY A 20 -14.42 43.54 -12.69
CA GLY A 20 -13.73 42.28 -12.94
C GLY A 20 -14.61 41.33 -13.77
N GLY A 21 -14.04 40.71 -14.80
CA GLY A 21 -14.74 39.75 -15.66
C GLY A 21 -15.01 38.40 -14.96
N ASN A 22 -15.90 37.61 -15.54
CA ASN A 22 -16.26 36.28 -15.07
C ASN A 22 -15.20 35.25 -15.49
N ARG A 23 -14.37 34.78 -14.56
CA ARG A 23 -13.25 33.88 -14.88
C ARG A 23 -13.59 32.43 -14.57
N LEU A 24 -13.58 31.56 -15.59
CA LEU A 24 -13.76 30.12 -15.40
C LEU A 24 -12.42 29.49 -15.03
N VAL A 25 -12.35 28.81 -13.88
CA VAL A 25 -11.17 28.07 -13.43
C VAL A 25 -11.47 26.56 -13.47
N ILE A 26 -10.65 25.78 -14.17
CA ILE A 26 -10.82 24.33 -14.27
C ILE A 26 -9.67 23.60 -13.56
N VAL A 27 -10.03 22.69 -12.65
CA VAL A 27 -9.12 21.83 -11.88
C VAL A 27 -9.51 20.35 -12.01
N GLU A 28 -8.69 19.39 -11.59
CA GLU A 28 -8.99 17.97 -11.79
C GLU A 28 -10.15 17.44 -10.96
N SER A 29 -10.27 17.86 -9.68
CA SER A 29 -11.16 17.21 -8.71
C SER A 29 -12.16 18.16 -8.02
N PRO A 30 -13.36 17.68 -7.62
CA PRO A 30 -14.36 18.52 -6.94
C PRO A 30 -13.93 19.02 -5.56
N ALA A 31 -12.99 18.34 -4.89
CA ALA A 31 -12.41 18.81 -3.63
C ALA A 31 -11.51 20.03 -3.87
N LYS A 32 -10.53 19.89 -4.79
CA LYS A 32 -9.66 20.98 -5.25
C LYS A 32 -10.46 22.19 -5.73
N ALA A 33 -11.56 21.97 -6.46
CA ALA A 33 -12.43 23.03 -6.95
C ALA A 33 -13.09 23.82 -5.80
N LYS A 34 -13.64 23.10 -4.80
CA LYS A 34 -14.27 23.71 -3.62
C LYS A 34 -13.27 24.49 -2.77
N THR A 35 -12.05 23.98 -2.59
CA THR A 35 -10.99 24.66 -1.82
C THR A 35 -10.56 25.95 -2.51
N ILE A 36 -10.23 25.89 -3.80
CA ILE A 36 -9.76 27.05 -4.58
C ILE A 36 -10.86 28.10 -4.77
N ALA A 37 -12.13 27.71 -4.91
CA ALA A 37 -13.27 28.65 -4.88
C ALA A 37 -13.35 29.45 -3.57
N GLY A 38 -12.97 28.84 -2.44
CA GLY A 38 -12.93 29.50 -1.14
C GLY A 38 -11.86 30.60 -1.03
N TYR A 39 -10.78 30.50 -1.83
CA TYR A 39 -9.66 31.45 -1.80
C TYR A 39 -9.76 32.54 -2.89
N LEU A 40 -10.21 32.20 -4.10
CA LEU A 40 -10.33 33.17 -5.20
C LEU A 40 -11.53 34.12 -5.06
N GLY A 41 -12.59 33.72 -4.36
CA GLY A 41 -13.71 34.61 -4.02
C GLY A 41 -14.56 35.05 -5.22
N GLN A 42 -14.95 36.34 -5.24
CA GLN A 42 -15.85 36.89 -6.26
C GLN A 42 -15.12 37.17 -7.58
N GLY A 43 -15.81 36.94 -8.71
CA GLY A 43 -15.25 37.09 -10.06
C GLY A 43 -14.57 35.83 -10.61
N PHE A 44 -14.55 34.73 -9.84
CA PHE A 44 -14.08 33.41 -10.29
C PHE A 44 -15.17 32.36 -10.11
N VAL A 45 -15.33 31.50 -11.12
CA VAL A 45 -16.18 30.31 -11.11
C VAL A 45 -15.28 29.10 -11.25
N VAL A 46 -15.11 28.32 -10.17
CA VAL A 46 -14.20 27.17 -10.13
C VAL A 46 -14.98 25.88 -10.32
N GLU A 47 -14.56 25.05 -11.27
CA GLU A 47 -15.21 23.80 -11.64
C GLU A 47 -14.18 22.67 -11.81
N SER A 48 -14.61 21.42 -11.63
CA SER A 48 -13.76 20.25 -11.84
C SER A 48 -13.86 19.73 -13.28
N SER A 49 -12.80 19.15 -13.84
CA SER A 49 -12.85 18.30 -15.05
C SER A 49 -13.24 16.85 -14.75
N ILE A 50 -13.14 16.43 -13.48
CA ILE A 50 -13.23 15.05 -12.99
C ILE A 50 -12.14 14.18 -13.65
N GLY A 51 -10.90 14.68 -13.66
CA GLY A 51 -9.71 14.06 -14.25
C GLY A 51 -9.64 14.20 -15.77
N HIS A 52 -9.03 13.21 -16.43
CA HIS A 52 -8.90 13.14 -17.90
C HIS A 52 -10.26 13.10 -18.62
N ILE A 53 -10.49 14.07 -19.51
CA ILE A 53 -11.70 14.16 -20.33
C ILE A 53 -11.60 13.42 -21.68
N ARG A 54 -10.39 13.18 -22.17
CA ARG A 54 -10.09 12.39 -23.38
C ARG A 54 -9.16 11.22 -23.04
N ASP A 55 -9.14 10.19 -23.87
CA ASP A 55 -8.10 9.15 -23.93
C ASP A 55 -8.06 8.57 -25.36
N LEU A 56 -7.05 7.76 -25.68
CA LEU A 56 -6.99 6.90 -26.86
C LEU A 56 -8.10 5.82 -26.77
N PRO A 57 -8.84 5.49 -27.84
CA PRO A 57 -10.03 4.64 -27.80
C PRO A 57 -9.77 3.27 -27.15
N THR A 58 -10.70 2.83 -26.30
CA THR A 58 -10.64 1.52 -25.63
C THR A 58 -11.55 0.49 -26.30
N LYS A 59 -12.59 0.94 -27.00
CA LYS A 59 -13.61 0.11 -27.68
C LYS A 59 -13.87 0.64 -29.09
N ALA A 60 -14.18 -0.24 -30.03
CA ALA A 60 -14.54 0.15 -31.41
C ALA A 60 -15.79 1.05 -31.50
N ALA A 61 -16.64 1.07 -30.47
CA ALA A 61 -17.78 1.98 -30.36
C ALA A 61 -17.40 3.44 -30.05
N GLU A 62 -16.18 3.68 -29.54
CA GLU A 62 -15.68 5.01 -29.16
C GLU A 62 -15.01 5.73 -30.33
N ILE A 63 -14.57 4.98 -31.36
CA ILE A 63 -13.93 5.50 -32.58
C ILE A 63 -14.93 6.40 -33.36
N PRO A 64 -14.57 7.65 -33.71
CA PRO A 64 -15.41 8.54 -34.50
C PRO A 64 -15.67 7.98 -35.90
N ALA A 65 -16.85 8.23 -36.48
CA ALA A 65 -17.26 7.65 -37.76
C ALA A 65 -16.24 7.87 -38.91
N ARG A 66 -15.61 9.05 -38.96
CA ARG A 66 -14.59 9.41 -39.96
C ARG A 66 -13.30 8.58 -39.92
N TYR A 67 -13.05 7.86 -38.81
CA TYR A 67 -11.88 7.00 -38.64
C TYR A 67 -12.24 5.49 -38.59
N LYS A 68 -13.52 5.11 -38.76
CA LYS A 68 -13.94 3.69 -38.65
C LYS A 68 -13.49 2.81 -39.82
N SER A 69 -13.10 3.43 -40.93
CA SER A 69 -12.44 2.79 -42.07
C SER A 69 -10.95 2.49 -41.82
N GLU A 70 -10.32 3.24 -40.92
CA GLU A 70 -8.86 3.25 -40.80
C GLU A 70 -8.35 2.08 -39.96
N PRO A 71 -7.45 1.22 -40.50
CA PRO A 71 -6.96 0.06 -39.77
C PRO A 71 -6.32 0.41 -38.41
N TRP A 72 -5.58 1.53 -38.37
CA TRP A 72 -4.86 2.03 -37.20
C TRP A 72 -5.79 2.60 -36.12
N ALA A 73 -7.01 3.03 -36.44
CA ALA A 73 -7.89 3.70 -35.47
C ALA A 73 -8.36 2.80 -34.32
N ARG A 74 -8.20 1.48 -34.45
CA ARG A 74 -8.41 0.52 -33.36
C ARG A 74 -7.26 0.51 -32.34
N LEU A 75 -6.01 0.61 -32.81
CA LEU A 75 -4.84 0.87 -31.97
C LEU A 75 -4.95 2.27 -31.35
N GLY A 76 -5.45 3.24 -32.12
CA GLY A 76 -5.64 4.63 -31.72
C GLY A 76 -4.39 5.49 -31.89
N VAL A 77 -3.37 4.99 -32.61
CA VAL A 77 -2.10 5.64 -32.91
C VAL A 77 -1.80 5.38 -34.39
N ASN A 78 -1.51 6.41 -35.18
CA ASN A 78 -1.18 6.26 -36.59
C ASN A 78 0.34 6.09 -36.78
N VAL A 79 0.84 4.86 -36.62
CA VAL A 79 2.29 4.56 -36.68
C VAL A 79 2.95 4.93 -38.02
N GLU A 80 2.18 5.02 -39.11
CA GLU A 80 2.65 5.41 -40.44
C GLU A 80 2.65 6.95 -40.66
N HIS A 81 2.09 7.72 -39.72
CA HIS A 81 1.97 9.19 -39.78
C HIS A 81 2.39 9.81 -38.44
N ASP A 82 3.70 9.80 -38.17
CA ASP A 82 4.35 10.40 -37.00
C ASP A 82 3.75 10.01 -35.63
N PHE A 83 3.15 8.82 -35.55
CA PHE A 83 2.45 8.28 -34.37
C PHE A 83 1.22 9.09 -33.92
N GLU A 84 0.55 9.80 -34.84
CA GLU A 84 -0.60 10.67 -34.53
C GLU A 84 -1.67 9.98 -33.65
N PRO A 85 -1.95 10.51 -32.44
CA PRO A 85 -2.89 9.89 -31.50
C PRO A 85 -4.35 10.26 -31.76
N LEU A 86 -5.20 9.25 -31.92
CA LEU A 86 -6.65 9.42 -31.97
C LEU A 86 -7.24 9.60 -30.56
N TYR A 87 -7.25 10.82 -30.05
CA TYR A 87 -7.96 11.15 -28.81
C TYR A 87 -9.49 11.19 -29.02
N VAL A 88 -10.23 10.57 -28.09
CA VAL A 88 -11.69 10.56 -28.05
C VAL A 88 -12.21 11.00 -26.67
N ILE A 89 -13.33 11.71 -26.63
CA ILE A 89 -13.97 12.09 -25.36
C ILE A 89 -14.45 10.82 -24.64
N ASN A 90 -14.00 10.65 -23.40
CA ASN A 90 -14.40 9.54 -22.54
C ASN A 90 -15.94 9.52 -22.37
N THR A 91 -16.56 8.35 -22.54
CA THR A 91 -18.02 8.29 -22.76
C THR A 91 -18.84 8.75 -21.55
N ASP A 92 -18.32 8.57 -20.33
CA ASP A 92 -18.86 9.12 -19.08
C ASP A 92 -18.66 10.64 -18.95
N LYS A 93 -17.63 11.21 -19.59
CA LYS A 93 -17.29 12.64 -19.52
C LYS A 93 -18.07 13.51 -20.50
N LYS A 94 -18.71 12.95 -21.54
CA LYS A 94 -19.38 13.72 -22.61
C LYS A 94 -20.40 14.75 -22.11
N ALA A 95 -21.22 14.39 -21.12
CA ALA A 95 -22.18 15.33 -20.52
C ALA A 95 -21.48 16.44 -19.70
N HIS A 96 -20.33 16.14 -19.12
CA HIS A 96 -19.55 17.06 -18.31
C HIS A 96 -18.72 18.03 -19.16
N VAL A 97 -18.13 17.56 -20.27
CA VAL A 97 -17.50 18.42 -21.29
C VAL A 97 -18.52 19.40 -21.89
N LYS A 98 -19.77 18.96 -22.10
CA LYS A 98 -20.86 19.87 -22.52
C LYS A 98 -21.10 20.99 -21.49
N LYS A 99 -21.18 20.65 -20.19
CA LYS A 99 -21.30 21.63 -19.10
C LYS A 99 -20.12 22.62 -19.09
N LEU A 100 -18.89 22.15 -19.25
CA LEU A 100 -17.70 23.02 -19.31
C LEU A 100 -17.74 23.97 -20.51
N LYS A 101 -18.21 23.51 -21.68
CA LYS A 101 -18.43 24.38 -22.86
C LYS A 101 -19.52 25.43 -22.64
N GLU A 102 -20.58 25.08 -21.91
CA GLU A 102 -21.64 26.02 -21.54
C GLU A 102 -21.12 27.09 -20.57
N MET A 103 -20.37 26.71 -19.53
CA MET A 103 -19.77 27.64 -18.58
C MET A 103 -18.69 28.53 -19.22
N LEU A 104 -17.94 28.01 -20.20
CA LEU A 104 -16.93 28.77 -20.94
C LEU A 104 -17.54 29.83 -21.86
N ALA A 105 -18.75 29.61 -22.36
CA ALA A 105 -19.47 30.59 -23.18
C ALA A 105 -20.00 31.79 -22.37
N GLU A 106 -20.00 31.70 -21.03
CA GLU A 106 -20.37 32.77 -20.10
C GLU A 106 -19.15 33.46 -19.45
N ALA A 107 -17.92 33.06 -19.81
CA ALA A 107 -16.67 33.50 -19.17
C ALA A 107 -15.86 34.46 -20.05
N ASP A 108 -15.19 35.43 -19.41
CA ASP A 108 -14.28 36.39 -20.05
C ASP A 108 -12.83 35.86 -20.16
N GLU A 109 -12.42 34.96 -19.26
CA GLU A 109 -11.08 34.33 -19.24
C GLU A 109 -11.19 32.87 -18.78
N LEU A 110 -10.31 32.00 -19.28
CA LEU A 110 -10.18 30.59 -18.88
C LEU A 110 -8.84 30.34 -18.15
N TYR A 111 -8.92 29.91 -16.90
CA TYR A 111 -7.79 29.50 -16.08
C TYR A 111 -7.71 27.97 -16.01
N LEU A 112 -6.57 27.40 -16.40
CA LEU A 112 -6.27 25.98 -16.30
C LEU A 112 -5.38 25.75 -15.07
N ALA A 113 -5.96 25.21 -14.01
CA ALA A 113 -5.40 25.13 -12.66
C ALA A 113 -5.12 23.66 -12.23
N THR A 114 -4.61 22.87 -13.17
CA THR A 114 -4.20 21.48 -12.95
C THR A 114 -2.91 21.37 -12.13
N ASP A 115 -2.60 20.18 -11.62
CA ASP A 115 -1.34 19.84 -10.94
C ASP A 115 -0.14 20.17 -11.85
N GLU A 116 1.05 20.44 -11.30
CA GLU A 116 2.26 20.78 -12.08
C GLU A 116 3.06 19.54 -12.58
N ASP A 117 2.47 18.34 -12.53
CA ASP A 117 3.05 17.16 -13.18
C ASP A 117 2.65 17.06 -14.68
N ARG A 118 3.30 16.13 -15.40
CA ARG A 118 3.09 15.90 -16.84
C ARG A 118 1.66 15.42 -17.17
N GLU A 119 0.98 14.78 -16.22
CA GLU A 119 -0.44 14.41 -16.37
C GLU A 119 -1.34 15.64 -16.24
N GLY A 120 -1.08 16.52 -15.27
CA GLY A 120 -1.80 17.79 -15.09
C GLY A 120 -1.64 18.73 -16.28
N GLU A 121 -0.44 18.82 -16.87
CA GLU A 121 -0.20 19.59 -18.10
C GLU A 121 -0.93 18.99 -19.31
N ALA A 122 -0.96 17.65 -19.45
CA ALA A 122 -1.72 16.97 -20.48
C ALA A 122 -3.24 17.10 -20.31
N ILE A 123 -3.76 17.13 -19.07
CA ILE A 123 -5.18 17.43 -18.79
C ILE A 123 -5.51 18.87 -19.20
N ALA A 124 -4.64 19.84 -18.89
CA ALA A 124 -4.80 21.22 -19.33
C ALA A 124 -4.78 21.34 -20.87
N TRP A 125 -3.88 20.63 -21.55
CA TRP A 125 -3.88 20.55 -23.01
C TRP A 125 -5.17 19.95 -23.55
N HIS A 126 -5.59 18.77 -23.06
CA HIS A 126 -6.85 18.14 -23.46
C HIS A 126 -8.07 19.05 -23.25
N LEU A 127 -8.11 19.82 -22.16
CA LEU A 127 -9.13 20.83 -21.89
C LEU A 127 -9.09 21.95 -22.94
N ARG A 128 -7.91 22.53 -23.25
CA ARG A 128 -7.77 23.56 -24.28
C ARG A 128 -8.29 23.08 -25.65
N GLU A 129 -7.81 21.92 -26.10
CA GLU A 129 -8.15 21.37 -27.41
C GLU A 129 -9.62 20.95 -27.53
N GLU A 130 -10.18 20.32 -26.49
CA GLU A 130 -11.59 19.89 -26.54
C GLU A 130 -12.54 21.07 -26.38
N LEU A 131 -12.26 22.01 -25.47
CA LEU A 131 -13.15 23.16 -25.23
C LEU A 131 -13.08 24.20 -26.35
N ASN A 132 -11.94 24.32 -27.05
CA ASN A 132 -11.68 25.30 -28.12
C ASN A 132 -12.07 26.74 -27.71
N PRO A 133 -11.42 27.30 -26.67
CA PRO A 133 -11.76 28.62 -26.12
C PRO A 133 -11.52 29.75 -27.13
N THR A 134 -12.50 30.66 -27.24
CA THR A 134 -12.39 31.92 -27.98
C THR A 134 -12.01 33.11 -27.08
N VAL A 135 -11.57 32.83 -25.85
CA VAL A 135 -11.23 33.78 -24.78
C VAL A 135 -9.80 33.52 -24.28
N PRO A 136 -9.13 34.49 -23.64
CA PRO A 136 -7.79 34.31 -23.11
C PRO A 136 -7.67 33.09 -22.20
N VAL A 137 -6.65 32.26 -22.43
CA VAL A 137 -6.35 31.06 -21.64
C VAL A 137 -5.07 31.30 -20.85
N LYS A 138 -5.06 30.95 -19.57
CA LYS A 138 -3.92 31.11 -18.67
C LYS A 138 -3.63 29.80 -17.91
N ARG A 139 -2.36 29.41 -17.79
CA ARG A 139 -1.94 28.24 -17.01
C ARG A 139 -1.54 28.67 -15.60
N MET A 140 -2.32 28.26 -14.62
CA MET A 140 -2.17 28.58 -13.19
C MET A 140 -1.57 27.38 -12.48
N VAL A 141 -0.47 27.56 -11.73
CA VAL A 141 0.34 26.47 -11.16
C VAL A 141 0.73 26.75 -9.72
N PHE A 142 0.77 25.71 -8.89
CA PHE A 142 0.99 25.80 -7.44
C PHE A 142 1.33 24.44 -6.82
N ASN A 143 2.33 24.41 -5.94
CA ASN A 143 2.77 23.21 -5.22
C ASN A 143 1.97 22.93 -3.93
N GLU A 144 1.16 23.88 -3.46
CA GLU A 144 0.27 23.75 -2.31
C GLU A 144 -1.00 24.58 -2.50
N ILE A 145 -2.05 24.27 -1.74
CA ILE A 145 -3.37 24.92 -1.87
C ILE A 145 -3.63 25.76 -0.62
N THR A 146 -3.02 26.94 -0.54
CA THR A 146 -3.26 27.96 0.49
C THR A 146 -3.86 29.22 -0.14
N GLN A 147 -4.35 30.17 0.68
CA GLN A 147 -4.85 31.46 0.18
C GLN A 147 -3.75 32.21 -0.59
N GLU A 148 -2.55 32.22 -0.04
CA GLU A 148 -1.38 32.95 -0.51
C GLU A 148 -0.88 32.38 -1.84
N ALA A 149 -0.66 31.05 -1.89
CA ALA A 149 -0.18 30.36 -3.10
C ALA A 149 -1.18 30.45 -4.25
N ILE A 150 -2.49 30.31 -3.97
CA ILE A 150 -3.54 30.38 -4.99
C ILE A 150 -3.77 31.82 -5.50
N SER A 151 -3.63 32.82 -4.62
CA SER A 151 -3.67 34.23 -5.05
C SER A 151 -2.48 34.58 -5.95
N TYR A 152 -1.26 34.21 -5.51
CA TYR A 152 -0.04 34.41 -6.29
C TYR A 152 -0.11 33.72 -7.66
N ALA A 153 -0.56 32.46 -7.72
CA ALA A 153 -0.68 31.69 -8.95
C ALA A 153 -1.73 32.25 -9.94
N ALA A 154 -2.78 32.91 -9.44
CA ALA A 154 -3.80 33.53 -10.28
C ALA A 154 -3.35 34.86 -10.93
N GLU A 155 -2.34 35.50 -10.34
CA GLU A 155 -1.67 36.70 -10.87
C GLU A 155 -0.46 36.34 -11.75
N HIS A 156 0.32 35.32 -11.37
CA HIS A 156 1.59 34.92 -12.01
C HIS A 156 1.41 33.66 -12.87
N THR A 157 0.47 33.69 -13.81
CA THR A 157 0.18 32.58 -14.71
C THR A 157 1.23 32.45 -15.81
N ARG A 158 1.55 31.20 -16.20
CA ARG A 158 2.45 30.89 -17.32
C ARG A 158 1.71 30.47 -18.59
N ASP A 159 2.45 30.19 -19.65
CA ASP A 159 1.98 29.44 -20.83
C ASP A 159 1.94 27.93 -20.56
N LEU A 160 1.22 27.21 -21.42
CA LEU A 160 1.14 25.75 -21.41
C LEU A 160 2.45 25.14 -21.96
N ASN A 161 3.13 24.32 -21.15
CA ASN A 161 4.40 23.71 -21.51
C ASN A 161 4.18 22.48 -22.41
N LEU A 162 4.22 22.70 -23.72
CA LEU A 162 4.05 21.64 -24.71
C LEU A 162 5.13 20.54 -24.64
N ARG A 163 6.30 20.78 -24.04
CA ARG A 163 7.31 19.71 -23.84
C ARG A 163 6.85 18.67 -22.81
N LEU A 164 6.22 19.12 -21.72
CA LEU A 164 5.60 18.22 -20.73
C LEU A 164 4.39 17.46 -21.33
N VAL A 165 3.59 18.12 -22.19
CA VAL A 165 2.50 17.47 -22.93
C VAL A 165 3.06 16.38 -23.85
N ASN A 166 4.06 16.70 -24.67
CA ASN A 166 4.70 15.75 -25.59
C ASN A 166 5.33 14.57 -24.83
N ALA A 167 5.94 14.80 -23.66
CA ALA A 167 6.45 13.71 -22.81
C ALA A 167 5.33 12.79 -22.29
N GLN A 168 4.18 13.34 -21.90
CA GLN A 168 3.03 12.54 -21.48
C GLN A 168 2.41 11.77 -22.66
N GLU A 169 2.28 12.41 -23.82
CA GLU A 169 1.76 11.81 -25.05
C GLU A 169 2.68 10.69 -25.56
N THR A 170 4.00 10.92 -25.56
CA THR A 170 5.00 9.89 -25.90
C THR A 170 4.86 8.68 -24.97
N ARG A 171 4.73 8.89 -23.66
CA ARG A 171 4.46 7.81 -22.71
C ARG A 171 3.16 7.08 -23.04
N ARG A 172 2.09 7.85 -23.32
CA ARG A 172 0.75 7.33 -23.58
C ARG A 172 0.70 6.46 -24.84
N VAL A 173 1.45 6.85 -25.87
CA VAL A 173 1.67 6.12 -27.14
C VAL A 173 2.57 4.90 -26.90
N LEU A 174 3.72 5.04 -26.25
CA LEU A 174 4.62 3.93 -25.90
C LEU A 174 3.89 2.81 -25.15
N ASP A 175 3.24 3.15 -24.04
CA ASP A 175 2.49 2.20 -23.21
C ASP A 175 1.24 1.65 -23.97
N ARG A 176 0.77 2.33 -25.03
CA ARG A 176 -0.27 1.83 -25.95
C ARG A 176 0.29 0.81 -26.94
N LEU A 177 1.42 1.09 -27.61
CA LEU A 177 2.07 0.19 -28.57
C LEU A 177 2.47 -1.13 -27.89
N TYR A 178 3.25 -1.05 -26.81
CA TYR A 178 3.65 -2.20 -25.99
C TYR A 178 2.43 -3.02 -25.56
N GLY A 179 1.40 -2.35 -25.06
CA GLY A 179 0.17 -2.98 -24.59
C GLY A 179 -0.63 -3.68 -25.68
N TYR A 180 -0.67 -3.14 -26.91
CA TYR A 180 -1.44 -3.69 -28.03
C TYR A 180 -0.73 -4.85 -28.74
N GLU A 181 0.59 -4.78 -28.92
CA GLU A 181 1.33 -5.82 -29.65
C GLU A 181 1.68 -7.03 -28.78
N VAL A 182 2.17 -6.81 -27.54
CA VAL A 182 2.67 -7.91 -26.70
C VAL A 182 1.54 -8.63 -25.93
N SER A 183 0.41 -7.97 -25.61
CA SER A 183 -0.71 -8.65 -24.92
C SER A 183 -1.35 -9.79 -25.72
N PRO A 184 -1.57 -9.68 -27.05
CA PRO A 184 -1.97 -10.80 -27.90
C PRO A 184 -1.01 -11.99 -27.89
N VAL A 185 0.30 -11.78 -27.70
CA VAL A 185 1.28 -12.87 -27.52
C VAL A 185 0.94 -13.65 -26.25
N LEU A 186 0.78 -12.95 -25.12
CA LEU A 186 0.39 -13.57 -23.84
C LEU A 186 -0.96 -14.29 -23.93
N TRP A 187 -1.92 -13.79 -24.72
CA TRP A 187 -3.22 -14.46 -24.93
C TRP A 187 -3.13 -15.74 -25.74
N LYS A 188 -2.20 -15.82 -26.70
CA LYS A 188 -1.97 -16.98 -27.57
C LYS A 188 -1.09 -18.04 -26.90
N LYS A 189 -0.13 -17.61 -26.07
CA LYS A 189 0.94 -18.47 -25.53
C LYS A 189 0.82 -18.81 -24.03
N VAL A 190 0.07 -18.03 -23.24
CA VAL A 190 -0.13 -18.29 -21.80
C VAL A 190 -1.62 -18.33 -21.43
N MET A 191 -2.32 -17.19 -21.41
CA MET A 191 -3.74 -17.13 -21.05
C MET A 191 -4.47 -15.91 -21.63
N PRO A 192 -5.72 -16.04 -22.13
CA PRO A 192 -6.53 -14.91 -22.56
C PRO A 192 -6.79 -13.88 -21.44
N LYS A 193 -6.89 -12.60 -21.80
CA LYS A 193 -7.15 -11.44 -20.91
C LYS A 193 -6.00 -11.01 -19.98
N LEU A 194 -4.82 -11.64 -20.08
CA LEU A 194 -3.57 -11.07 -19.55
C LEU A 194 -3.27 -9.70 -20.17
N SER A 195 -2.25 -9.00 -19.69
CA SER A 195 -1.71 -7.84 -20.41
C SER A 195 -0.21 -7.76 -20.26
N ALA A 196 0.46 -7.44 -21.35
CA ALA A 196 1.82 -6.97 -21.32
C ALA A 196 1.82 -5.47 -20.96
N GLY A 197 2.91 -4.98 -20.36
CA GLY A 197 3.16 -3.54 -20.20
C GLY A 197 4.47 -3.32 -19.48
N ARG A 198 5.44 -2.72 -20.17
CA ARG A 198 6.82 -2.42 -19.72
C ARG A 198 7.01 -2.45 -18.19
N VAL A 199 6.53 -1.42 -17.48
CA VAL A 199 6.80 -1.26 -16.04
C VAL A 199 6.08 -2.29 -15.14
N GLN A 200 4.90 -2.80 -15.53
CA GLN A 200 4.25 -3.90 -14.78
C GLN A 200 4.93 -5.26 -15.02
N SER A 201 5.48 -5.49 -16.22
CA SER A 201 6.26 -6.68 -16.53
C SER A 201 7.57 -6.69 -15.74
N VAL A 202 8.27 -5.57 -15.69
CA VAL A 202 9.52 -5.39 -14.91
C VAL A 202 9.30 -5.51 -13.40
N ALA A 203 8.23 -4.90 -12.85
CA ALA A 203 7.90 -5.08 -11.44
C ALA A 203 7.48 -6.53 -11.09
N THR A 204 6.89 -7.25 -12.06
CA THR A 204 6.60 -8.68 -11.92
C THR A 204 7.89 -9.51 -11.96
N ARG A 205 8.83 -9.16 -12.86
CA ARG A 205 10.15 -9.79 -12.98
C ARG A 205 10.93 -9.72 -11.66
N LEU A 206 11.03 -8.55 -11.03
CA LEU A 206 11.71 -8.39 -9.72
C LEU A 206 11.16 -9.36 -8.66
N VAL A 207 9.83 -9.49 -8.58
CA VAL A 207 9.17 -10.38 -7.60
C VAL A 207 9.37 -11.87 -7.95
N VAL A 208 9.44 -12.23 -9.24
CA VAL A 208 9.77 -13.58 -9.70
C VAL A 208 11.25 -13.93 -9.50
N GLU A 209 12.18 -13.01 -9.76
CA GLU A 209 13.62 -13.21 -9.51
C GLU A 209 13.91 -13.43 -8.02
N ARG A 210 13.34 -12.59 -7.13
CA ARG A 210 13.42 -12.81 -5.67
C ARG A 210 12.81 -14.15 -5.24
N GLU A 211 11.77 -14.65 -5.91
CA GLU A 211 11.23 -15.97 -5.58
C GLU A 211 12.11 -17.12 -6.12
N ARG A 212 12.76 -16.95 -7.28
CA ARG A 212 13.78 -17.90 -7.78
C ARG A 212 14.98 -17.98 -6.84
N GLU A 213 15.47 -16.85 -6.33
CA GLU A 213 16.50 -16.80 -5.29
C GLU A 213 16.11 -17.64 -4.06
N ARG A 214 14.83 -17.65 -3.69
CA ARG A 214 14.30 -18.42 -2.55
C ARG A 214 14.12 -19.91 -2.86
N ILE A 215 13.65 -20.26 -4.06
CA ILE A 215 13.49 -21.65 -4.53
C ILE A 215 14.86 -22.36 -4.65
N ALA A 216 15.90 -21.63 -5.06
CA ALA A 216 17.26 -22.16 -5.19
C ALA A 216 18.08 -22.16 -3.88
N PHE A 217 17.54 -21.59 -2.80
CA PHE A 217 18.28 -21.40 -1.55
C PHE A 217 18.35 -22.69 -0.72
N VAL A 218 19.56 -23.10 -0.35
CA VAL A 218 19.83 -24.21 0.56
C VAL A 218 20.26 -23.64 1.92
N PRO A 219 19.51 -23.87 3.01
CA PRO A 219 19.92 -23.44 4.34
C PRO A 219 21.20 -24.14 4.82
N ALA A 220 22.05 -23.37 5.50
CA ALA A 220 23.19 -23.87 6.26
C ALA A 220 22.91 -23.67 7.76
N GLU A 221 23.09 -24.73 8.53
CA GLU A 221 23.12 -24.64 9.99
C GLU A 221 24.52 -24.21 10.45
N TYR A 222 24.58 -23.26 11.38
CA TYR A 222 25.81 -22.80 12.02
C TYR A 222 25.53 -22.49 13.49
N TRP A 223 26.48 -22.80 14.37
CA TRP A 223 26.32 -22.59 15.80
C TRP A 223 27.27 -21.52 16.32
N GLY A 224 26.77 -20.75 17.29
CA GLY A 224 27.57 -19.83 18.10
C GLY A 224 27.44 -20.20 19.58
N LEU A 225 28.28 -19.59 20.42
CA LEU A 225 28.08 -19.60 21.87
C LEU A 225 27.69 -18.22 22.37
N LYS A 226 26.93 -18.21 23.45
CA LYS A 226 26.47 -17.03 24.16
C LYS A 226 26.80 -17.20 25.63
N ALA A 227 27.64 -16.30 26.13
CA ALA A 227 27.99 -16.22 27.55
C ALA A 227 27.13 -15.14 28.21
N VAL A 228 26.60 -15.45 29.39
CA VAL A 228 26.11 -14.46 30.34
C VAL A 228 27.19 -14.30 31.42
N LEU A 229 27.66 -13.06 31.58
CA LEU A 229 28.87 -12.71 32.32
C LEU A 229 28.56 -11.57 33.29
N ASP A 230 29.15 -11.59 34.48
CA ASP A 230 28.95 -10.59 35.54
C ASP A 230 30.26 -9.91 35.95
N THR A 231 30.23 -8.59 36.20
CA THR A 231 31.41 -7.79 36.57
C THR A 231 31.72 -7.94 38.06
N VAL A 232 32.75 -8.71 38.40
CA VAL A 232 33.06 -9.06 39.79
C VAL A 232 33.60 -7.86 40.56
N GLY A 233 32.79 -7.34 41.49
CA GLY A 233 33.23 -6.30 42.44
C GLY A 233 33.18 -4.86 41.90
N ALA A 234 32.56 -4.63 40.75
CA ALA A 234 32.16 -3.28 40.34
C ALA A 234 31.13 -2.70 41.33
N ASP A 235 31.19 -1.40 41.59
CA ASP A 235 30.26 -0.71 42.50
C ASP A 235 28.89 -0.55 41.79
N ALA A 236 28.04 -1.58 41.92
CA ALA A 236 26.78 -1.71 41.21
C ALA A 236 25.74 -0.67 41.70
N GLY A 237 25.63 0.42 40.93
CA GLY A 237 24.58 1.43 41.07
C GLY A 237 23.24 0.98 40.50
N GLU A 238 22.57 1.85 39.72
CA GLU A 238 21.30 1.50 39.05
C GLU A 238 21.48 0.71 37.73
N ASP A 239 22.72 0.54 37.25
CA ASP A 239 23.03 -0.24 36.04
C ASP A 239 23.21 -1.74 36.36
N THR A 240 22.86 -2.61 35.40
CA THR A 240 23.00 -4.07 35.52
C THR A 240 24.47 -4.49 35.51
N ALA A 241 24.90 -5.27 36.51
CA ALA A 241 26.26 -5.82 36.58
C ALA A 241 26.52 -6.93 35.55
N SER A 242 25.51 -7.75 35.22
CA SER A 242 25.62 -8.80 34.21
C SER A 242 25.20 -8.37 32.79
N PHE A 243 25.82 -9.01 31.81
CA PHE A 243 25.68 -8.71 30.38
C PHE A 243 25.84 -9.97 29.51
N THR A 244 25.42 -9.86 28.25
CA THR A 244 25.52 -10.95 27.27
C THR A 244 26.60 -10.66 26.22
N ALA A 245 27.52 -11.61 26.03
CA ALA A 245 28.51 -11.61 24.96
C ALA A 245 28.35 -12.85 24.05
N ALA A 246 28.63 -12.70 22.75
CA ALA A 246 28.56 -13.78 21.76
C ALA A 246 29.96 -14.18 21.28
N LEU A 247 30.20 -15.47 21.07
CA LEU A 247 31.49 -16.01 20.62
C LEU A 247 31.81 -15.52 19.21
N VAL A 248 33.04 -15.03 19.02
CA VAL A 248 33.53 -14.47 17.76
C VAL A 248 34.74 -15.22 17.18
N SER A 249 35.56 -15.87 18.01
CA SER A 249 36.65 -16.75 17.53
C SER A 249 37.09 -17.78 18.57
N VAL A 250 37.71 -18.86 18.11
CA VAL A 250 38.43 -19.84 18.95
C VAL A 250 39.82 -20.07 18.35
N ASP A 251 40.86 -19.99 19.17
CA ASP A 251 42.27 -20.14 18.77
C ASP A 251 42.66 -19.26 17.55
N GLY A 252 42.09 -18.05 17.48
CA GLY A 252 42.27 -17.09 16.40
C GLY A 252 41.42 -17.33 15.14
N ASN A 253 40.76 -18.48 15.00
CA ASN A 253 39.84 -18.75 13.89
C ASN A 253 38.47 -18.15 14.19
N ARG A 254 37.95 -17.31 13.28
CA ARG A 254 36.68 -16.60 13.50
C ARG A 254 35.50 -17.56 13.35
N VAL A 255 34.53 -17.53 14.27
CA VAL A 255 33.32 -18.35 14.15
C VAL A 255 32.50 -17.94 12.93
N ALA A 256 31.99 -18.94 12.21
CA ALA A 256 31.14 -18.78 11.05
C ALA A 256 29.78 -18.20 11.45
N VAL A 257 29.31 -17.22 10.67
CA VAL A 257 27.99 -16.59 10.82
C VAL A 257 27.31 -16.50 9.45
N GLY A 258 26.00 -16.28 9.39
CA GLY A 258 25.21 -16.48 8.16
C GLY A 258 25.67 -15.76 6.88
N ARG A 259 26.46 -14.67 6.97
CA ARG A 259 27.08 -13.99 5.82
C ARG A 259 28.24 -14.77 5.17
N ASP A 260 28.78 -15.76 5.86
CA ASP A 260 29.95 -16.54 5.45
C ASP A 260 29.58 -17.73 4.54
N PHE A 261 28.27 -18.00 4.40
CA PHE A 261 27.72 -19.05 3.55
C PHE A 261 27.24 -18.50 2.20
N THR A 262 27.23 -19.35 1.18
CA THR A 262 26.66 -19.08 -0.14
C THR A 262 25.14 -19.34 -0.15
N SER A 263 24.47 -19.07 -1.26
CA SER A 263 23.05 -19.43 -1.48
C SER A 263 22.82 -20.94 -1.49
N GLU A 264 23.86 -21.73 -1.73
CA GLU A 264 23.85 -23.20 -1.81
C GLU A 264 24.27 -23.86 -0.48
N GLY A 265 24.26 -23.10 0.62
CA GLY A 265 24.55 -23.60 1.97
C GLY A 265 26.03 -23.90 2.26
N THR A 266 26.95 -23.55 1.36
CA THR A 266 28.39 -23.86 1.51
C THR A 266 29.19 -22.68 2.06
N LEU A 267 30.31 -22.92 2.76
CA LEU A 267 31.21 -21.86 3.22
C LEU A 267 31.92 -21.18 2.03
N ARG A 268 31.91 -19.85 2.00
CA ARG A 268 32.65 -19.02 1.02
C ARG A 268 34.18 -19.16 1.15
N SER A 269 34.65 -19.48 2.35
CA SER A 269 36.06 -19.77 2.67
C SER A 269 36.13 -20.59 3.95
N SER A 270 36.91 -21.65 3.94
CA SER A 270 37.32 -22.39 5.13
C SER A 270 38.60 -21.84 5.78
N SER A 271 39.31 -20.93 5.11
CA SER A 271 40.53 -20.31 5.65
C SER A 271 40.17 -19.22 6.67
N GLY A 272 40.69 -19.34 7.88
CA GLY A 272 40.49 -18.40 8.99
C GLY A 272 39.07 -18.40 9.60
N VAL A 273 38.24 -19.39 9.25
CA VAL A 273 36.85 -19.50 9.70
C VAL A 273 36.60 -20.87 10.34
N LEU A 274 36.05 -20.87 11.56
CA LEU A 274 35.62 -22.05 12.30
C LEU A 274 34.09 -22.19 12.18
N HIS A 275 33.63 -23.22 11.48
CA HIS A 275 32.22 -23.59 11.44
C HIS A 275 31.95 -24.58 12.57
N LEU A 276 31.06 -24.20 13.50
CA LEU A 276 30.57 -25.06 14.57
C LEU A 276 29.21 -25.66 14.19
N ASP A 277 29.05 -26.94 14.51
CA ASP A 277 27.80 -27.69 14.53
C ASP A 277 27.27 -27.85 15.97
N GLU A 278 26.15 -28.57 16.14
CA GLU A 278 25.50 -28.75 17.45
C GLU A 278 26.39 -29.47 18.48
N GLU A 279 27.15 -30.48 18.03
CA GLU A 279 27.99 -31.30 18.91
C GLU A 279 29.24 -30.53 19.35
N SER A 280 29.96 -29.95 18.39
CA SER A 280 31.16 -29.14 18.64
C SER A 280 30.86 -27.89 19.45
N ALA A 281 29.75 -27.20 19.18
CA ALA A 281 29.32 -26.05 19.98
C ALA A 281 28.95 -26.46 21.40
N ARG A 282 28.11 -27.49 21.61
CA ARG A 282 27.75 -27.94 22.97
C ARG A 282 28.96 -28.43 23.75
N ALA A 283 29.87 -29.17 23.12
CA ALA A 283 31.09 -29.62 23.75
C ALA A 283 32.00 -28.44 24.14
N LEU A 284 32.12 -27.41 23.30
CA LEU A 284 32.90 -26.19 23.62
C LEU A 284 32.23 -25.38 24.74
N ALA A 285 30.90 -25.25 24.73
CA ALA A 285 30.15 -24.60 25.81
C ALA A 285 30.40 -25.29 27.15
N GLN A 286 30.31 -26.62 27.20
CA GLN A 286 30.58 -27.41 28.40
C GLN A 286 32.04 -27.29 28.87
N ARG A 287 33.01 -27.06 27.97
CA ARG A 287 34.42 -26.84 28.35
C ARG A 287 34.71 -25.42 28.84
N LEU A 288 33.87 -24.45 28.49
CA LEU A 288 33.95 -23.04 28.94
C LEU A 288 33.07 -22.76 30.16
N ASP A 289 32.08 -23.61 30.45
CA ASP A 289 31.24 -23.50 31.64
C ASP A 289 32.09 -23.65 32.91
N GLY A 290 32.01 -22.66 33.81
CA GLY A 290 32.90 -22.53 34.96
C GLY A 290 34.38 -22.22 34.63
N GLY A 291 34.72 -21.87 33.38
CA GLY A 291 36.06 -21.41 33.00
C GLY A 291 36.35 -19.96 33.38
N ASP A 292 37.62 -19.57 33.33
CA ASP A 292 38.07 -18.19 33.60
C ASP A 292 37.77 -17.26 32.41
N PHE A 293 37.09 -16.14 32.68
CA PHE A 293 36.79 -15.07 31.71
C PHE A 293 37.36 -13.72 32.18
N ALA A 294 37.92 -12.94 31.24
CA ALA A 294 38.45 -11.61 31.52
C ALA A 294 38.27 -10.65 30.32
N VAL A 295 38.10 -9.36 30.61
CA VAL A 295 37.97 -8.31 29.59
C VAL A 295 39.30 -8.13 28.85
N ARG A 296 39.31 -8.47 27.56
CA ARG A 296 40.48 -8.38 26.67
C ARG A 296 40.68 -6.97 26.12
N SER A 297 39.62 -6.22 25.89
CA SER A 297 39.67 -4.80 25.49
C SER A 297 38.29 -4.14 25.54
N VAL A 298 38.26 -2.82 25.79
CA VAL A 298 37.04 -1.99 25.73
C VAL A 298 37.25 -0.85 24.75
N GLU A 299 36.69 -0.96 23.55
CA GLU A 299 36.78 0.10 22.54
C GLU A 299 35.54 1.01 22.59
N ARG A 300 35.74 2.32 22.83
CA ARG A 300 34.69 3.34 22.82
C ARG A 300 34.81 4.21 21.57
N LYS A 301 33.73 4.31 20.78
CA LYS A 301 33.67 5.09 19.53
C LYS A 301 32.49 6.06 19.56
N PRO A 302 32.72 7.38 19.53
CA PRO A 302 31.63 8.34 19.36
C PRO A 302 31.02 8.19 17.97
N TYR A 303 29.69 8.13 17.89
CA TYR A 303 28.95 8.09 16.62
C TYR A 303 28.04 9.30 16.47
N LYS A 304 27.65 9.54 15.21
CA LYS A 304 26.80 10.64 14.80
C LYS A 304 25.79 10.14 13.77
N ARG A 305 24.50 10.38 14.00
CA ARG A 305 23.41 10.09 13.06
C ARG A 305 22.75 11.39 12.63
N SER A 306 22.83 11.69 11.34
CA SER A 306 22.17 12.87 10.75
C SER A 306 20.65 12.66 10.66
N PRO A 307 19.82 13.71 10.76
CA PRO A 307 18.39 13.61 10.52
C PRO A 307 18.10 13.21 9.07
N TYR A 308 17.13 12.32 8.88
CA TYR A 308 16.67 11.92 7.55
C TYR A 308 16.11 13.12 6.76
N ALA A 309 16.18 13.04 5.43
CA ALA A 309 15.62 14.05 4.54
C ALA A 309 14.09 14.16 4.66
N PRO A 310 13.49 15.32 4.31
CA PRO A 310 12.05 15.47 4.08
C PRO A 310 11.46 14.38 3.17
N PHE A 311 10.15 14.15 3.24
CA PHE A 311 9.53 13.09 2.45
C PHE A 311 9.48 13.44 0.96
N ARG A 312 10.04 12.56 0.13
CA ARG A 312 9.59 12.34 -1.25
C ARG A 312 8.57 11.20 -1.32
N THR A 313 7.83 11.07 -2.42
CA THR A 313 6.68 10.14 -2.55
C THR A 313 6.99 8.70 -2.16
N THR A 314 8.16 8.19 -2.55
CA THR A 314 8.64 6.83 -2.26
C THR A 314 8.90 6.62 -0.78
N THR A 315 9.67 7.52 -0.15
CA THR A 315 9.93 7.51 1.30
C THR A 315 8.65 7.63 2.13
N LEU A 316 7.65 8.41 1.66
CA LEU A 316 6.33 8.47 2.29
C LEU A 316 5.56 7.15 2.16
N GLN A 317 5.57 6.51 0.98
CA GLN A 317 4.94 5.20 0.78
C GLN A 317 5.58 4.12 1.65
N GLN A 318 6.91 4.11 1.74
CA GLN A 318 7.67 3.21 2.61
C GLN A 318 7.27 3.37 4.09
N GLU A 319 7.41 4.57 4.65
CA GLU A 319 7.17 4.81 6.08
C GLU A 319 5.68 4.71 6.45
N ALA A 320 4.76 5.08 5.55
CA ALA A 320 3.33 4.84 5.74
C ALA A 320 2.98 3.33 5.72
N SER A 321 3.69 2.52 4.94
CA SER A 321 3.56 1.07 5.00
C SER A 321 4.06 0.53 6.34
N ARG A 322 5.32 0.81 6.69
CA ARG A 322 5.97 0.31 7.93
C ARG A 322 5.25 0.75 9.21
N LYS A 323 4.91 2.05 9.34
CA LYS A 323 4.37 2.63 10.59
C LYS A 323 2.85 2.72 10.62
N LEU A 324 2.19 2.90 9.48
CA LEU A 324 0.74 3.08 9.42
C LEU A 324 -0.04 1.84 8.94
N ASN A 325 0.64 0.84 8.37
CA ASN A 325 0.08 -0.35 7.73
C ASN A 325 -0.83 -0.01 6.52
N LEU A 326 -0.45 1.02 5.75
CA LEU A 326 -1.12 1.41 4.51
C LEU A 326 -0.43 0.79 3.29
N SER A 327 -1.20 0.38 2.27
CA SER A 327 -0.64 0.15 0.93
C SER A 327 -0.26 1.46 0.26
N SER A 328 0.64 1.44 -0.72
CA SER A 328 0.99 2.62 -1.53
C SER A 328 -0.24 3.25 -2.17
N LYS A 329 -1.20 2.43 -2.64
CA LYS A 329 -2.51 2.85 -3.16
C LYS A 329 -3.34 3.61 -2.10
N GLN A 330 -3.34 3.15 -0.84
CA GLN A 330 -4.02 3.83 0.27
C GLN A 330 -3.28 5.10 0.72
N THR A 331 -1.95 5.07 0.84
CA THR A 331 -1.13 6.23 1.19
C THR A 331 -1.37 7.38 0.22
N MET A 332 -1.31 7.12 -1.09
CA MET A 332 -1.59 8.15 -2.10
C MET A 332 -3.04 8.64 -2.06
N GLN A 333 -4.02 7.77 -1.78
CA GLN A 333 -5.43 8.17 -1.59
C GLN A 333 -5.68 9.01 -0.31
N VAL A 334 -4.83 8.92 0.70
CA VAL A 334 -4.88 9.80 1.89
C VAL A 334 -4.13 11.10 1.59
N ALA A 335 -2.93 11.02 1.01
CA ALA A 335 -2.12 12.19 0.66
C ALA A 335 -2.82 13.12 -0.35
N GLN A 336 -3.46 12.58 -1.40
CA GLN A 336 -4.30 13.34 -2.34
C GLN A 336 -5.35 14.18 -1.60
N ARG A 337 -6.04 13.60 -0.61
CA ARG A 337 -7.06 14.32 0.17
C ARG A 337 -6.48 15.35 1.14
N LEU A 338 -5.28 15.12 1.68
CA LEU A 338 -4.57 16.13 2.46
C LEU A 338 -4.17 17.32 1.58
N TYR A 339 -3.62 17.09 0.38
CA TYR A 339 -3.27 18.13 -0.60
C TYR A 339 -4.51 18.92 -1.07
N GLU A 340 -5.57 18.22 -1.51
CA GLU A 340 -6.80 18.85 -2.04
C GLU A 340 -7.57 19.71 -1.02
N ASN A 341 -7.34 19.50 0.29
CA ASN A 341 -7.91 20.30 1.37
C ASN A 341 -6.88 21.25 2.02
N GLY A 342 -5.72 21.47 1.39
CA GLY A 342 -4.74 22.48 1.79
C GLY A 342 -3.86 22.12 3.00
N PHE A 343 -3.77 20.85 3.38
CA PHE A 343 -2.95 20.42 4.54
C PHE A 343 -1.49 20.13 4.20
N ILE A 344 -1.18 19.60 3.01
CA ILE A 344 0.20 19.27 2.59
C ILE A 344 0.52 19.78 1.17
N THR A 345 1.81 19.91 0.88
CA THR A 345 2.34 20.10 -0.49
C THR A 345 2.07 18.88 -1.39
N TYR A 346 2.30 19.07 -2.69
CA TYR A 346 2.01 18.06 -3.72
C TYR A 346 2.70 16.71 -3.46
N MET A 347 1.89 15.65 -3.39
CA MET A 347 2.34 14.34 -2.94
C MET A 347 3.03 13.46 -4.00
N ARG A 348 3.21 13.95 -5.24
CA ARG A 348 3.94 13.28 -6.33
C ARG A 348 5.22 14.07 -6.64
N THR A 349 6.24 13.83 -5.85
CA THR A 349 7.51 14.55 -5.87
C THR A 349 8.65 13.58 -5.57
N ASP A 350 9.71 13.69 -6.36
CA ASP A 350 11.02 13.05 -6.17
C ASP A 350 11.98 13.96 -5.37
N SER A 351 11.66 15.26 -5.31
CA SER A 351 12.34 16.29 -4.53
C SER A 351 12.29 16.05 -3.02
N ILE A 352 13.40 16.37 -2.36
CA ILE A 352 13.57 16.39 -0.90
C ILE A 352 13.84 17.82 -0.36
N THR A 353 13.80 18.81 -1.25
CA THR A 353 14.08 20.22 -0.96
C THR A 353 12.93 20.87 -0.19
N LEU A 354 13.23 21.84 0.66
CA LEU A 354 12.26 22.71 1.32
C LEU A 354 12.52 24.17 0.91
N SER A 355 11.44 24.93 0.73
CA SER A 355 11.45 26.37 0.53
C SER A 355 11.91 27.12 1.78
N ASP A 356 12.38 28.37 1.66
CA ASP A 356 12.85 29.17 2.81
C ASP A 356 11.76 29.37 3.87
N ASN A 357 10.50 29.57 3.45
CA ASN A 357 9.35 29.66 4.37
C ASN A 357 9.12 28.34 5.12
N ALA A 358 9.21 27.20 4.42
CA ALA A 358 9.08 25.88 5.04
C ALA A 358 10.26 25.55 5.98
N LEU A 359 11.48 25.96 5.62
CA LEU A 359 12.65 25.86 6.49
C LEU A 359 12.47 26.70 7.76
N ALA A 360 11.93 27.92 7.64
CA ALA A 360 11.61 28.76 8.79
C ALA A 360 10.52 28.14 9.68
N ALA A 361 9.40 27.70 9.11
CA ALA A 361 8.29 27.08 9.83
C ALA A 361 8.71 25.77 10.54
N ALA A 362 9.48 24.91 9.88
CA ALA A 362 10.02 23.68 10.47
C ALA A 362 10.95 23.97 11.66
N ARG A 363 11.81 25.00 11.54
CA ARG A 363 12.76 25.39 12.59
C ARG A 363 12.09 26.06 13.78
N ASP A 364 11.07 26.89 13.53
CA ASP A 364 10.23 27.49 14.57
C ASP A 364 9.46 26.41 15.37
N GLN A 365 8.79 25.48 14.68
CA GLN A 365 8.11 24.34 15.33
C GLN A 365 9.09 23.47 16.14
N ALA A 366 10.29 23.16 15.60
CA ALA A 366 11.32 22.45 16.33
C ALA A 366 11.75 23.20 17.60
N SER A 367 11.96 24.53 17.51
CA SER A 367 12.37 25.36 18.63
C SER A 367 11.29 25.49 19.71
N ARG A 368 10.01 25.56 19.32
CA ARG A 368 8.87 25.66 20.26
C ARG A 368 8.64 24.37 21.05
N LEU A 369 8.86 23.21 20.44
CA LEU A 369 8.49 21.90 21.01
C LEU A 369 9.67 21.15 21.64
N TYR A 370 10.89 21.37 21.17
CA TYR A 370 12.10 20.69 21.66
C TYR A 370 13.14 21.65 22.28
N GLY A 371 12.98 22.96 22.08
CA GLY A 371 13.91 23.99 22.56
C GLY A 371 15.05 24.30 21.57
N SER A 372 15.68 25.46 21.73
CA SER A 372 16.80 25.93 20.89
C SER A 372 17.97 24.94 20.85
N ASP A 373 18.17 24.16 21.91
CA ASP A 373 19.26 23.19 22.00
C ASP A 373 19.09 21.99 21.05
N TYR A 374 17.89 21.79 20.50
CA TYR A 374 17.63 20.80 19.45
C TYR A 374 17.73 21.39 18.03
N LEU A 375 18.04 22.68 17.88
CA LEU A 375 18.12 23.38 16.60
C LEU A 375 19.58 23.61 16.14
N PRO A 376 19.96 23.27 14.91
CA PRO A 376 21.27 23.60 14.36
C PRO A 376 21.34 25.10 14.03
N SER A 377 22.52 25.69 14.18
CA SER A 377 22.75 27.14 14.01
C SER A 377 22.47 27.64 12.58
N LYS A 378 22.64 26.80 11.57
CA LYS A 378 22.20 27.01 10.18
C LYS A 378 21.02 26.08 9.85
N PRO A 379 20.11 26.45 8.93
CA PRO A 379 19.15 25.52 8.34
C PRO A 379 19.85 24.31 7.69
N ARG A 380 19.14 23.18 7.59
CA ARG A 380 19.59 22.03 6.80
C ARG A 380 18.93 22.07 5.43
N VAL A 381 19.74 22.35 4.41
CA VAL A 381 19.32 22.22 3.02
C VAL A 381 19.55 20.78 2.58
N TYR A 382 18.53 20.15 2.00
CA TYR A 382 18.61 18.82 1.40
C TYR A 382 18.44 18.99 -0.11
N THR A 383 19.46 18.63 -0.88
CA THR A 383 19.46 18.69 -2.36
C THR A 383 19.53 17.27 -2.92
N SER A 384 18.66 16.95 -3.87
CA SER A 384 18.69 15.71 -4.64
C SER A 384 19.37 15.91 -5.99
N ASN A 385 20.21 14.96 -6.41
CA ASN A 385 20.81 14.93 -7.77
C ASN A 385 19.84 14.37 -8.84
N VAL A 386 18.54 14.61 -8.66
CA VAL A 386 17.51 14.31 -9.67
C VAL A 386 17.76 15.22 -10.88
N LYS A 387 17.46 14.75 -12.09
CA LYS A 387 17.66 15.47 -13.38
C LYS A 387 16.34 15.77 -14.10
N ASN A 388 15.21 15.73 -13.39
CA ASN A 388 13.86 15.64 -13.94
C ASN A 388 13.28 17.03 -14.22
N ALA A 389 12.60 17.20 -15.35
CA ALA A 389 11.87 18.44 -15.69
C ALA A 389 10.78 18.86 -14.67
N GLN A 390 10.53 18.05 -13.63
CA GLN A 390 9.61 18.29 -12.53
C GLN A 390 10.29 18.80 -11.24
N GLU A 391 11.58 19.14 -11.29
CA GLU A 391 12.37 19.73 -10.18
C GLU A 391 11.80 21.04 -9.58
N ALA A 392 10.76 21.63 -10.18
CA ALA A 392 9.98 22.72 -9.60
C ALA A 392 9.15 22.30 -8.36
N HIS A 393 9.04 21.00 -8.06
CA HIS A 393 8.32 20.50 -6.90
C HIS A 393 9.14 20.57 -5.60
N GLU A 394 8.46 20.90 -4.50
CA GLU A 394 9.00 20.80 -3.14
C GLU A 394 8.84 19.37 -2.58
N ALA A 395 9.49 19.06 -1.46
CA ALA A 395 9.20 17.86 -0.68
C ALA A 395 7.76 17.86 -0.13
N ILE A 396 7.28 16.67 0.26
CA ILE A 396 6.00 16.48 0.95
C ILE A 396 6.15 16.95 2.40
N ARG A 397 5.51 18.08 2.71
CA ARG A 397 5.52 18.79 4.00
C ARG A 397 4.11 19.28 4.35
N PRO A 398 3.86 19.76 5.58
CA PRO A 398 2.69 20.57 5.87
C PRO A 398 2.64 21.85 5.01
N SER A 399 1.43 22.31 4.69
CA SER A 399 1.24 23.56 3.92
C SER A 399 1.38 24.83 4.77
N GLY A 400 1.65 25.94 4.08
CA GLY A 400 1.63 27.31 4.59
C GLY A 400 2.88 27.76 5.37
N ASP A 401 3.05 29.08 5.46
CA ASP A 401 4.16 29.76 6.15
C ASP A 401 4.20 29.52 7.68
N THR A 402 3.17 28.87 8.23
CA THR A 402 3.16 28.37 9.60
C THR A 402 2.41 27.05 9.62
N PHE A 403 3.15 25.96 9.82
CA PHE A 403 2.56 24.62 9.87
C PHE A 403 1.62 24.51 11.07
N ALA A 404 0.36 24.16 10.84
CA ALA A 404 -0.52 23.71 11.91
C ALA A 404 0.10 22.48 12.60
N THR A 405 0.01 22.38 13.93
CA THR A 405 0.32 21.12 14.60
C THR A 405 -0.78 20.09 14.28
N PRO A 406 -0.49 18.77 14.32
CA PRO A 406 -1.50 17.74 14.03
C PRO A 406 -2.80 17.91 14.85
N ALA A 407 -2.71 18.40 16.08
CA ALA A 407 -3.86 18.65 16.96
C ALA A 407 -4.74 19.84 16.50
N GLU A 408 -4.16 20.86 15.86
CA GLU A 408 -4.89 22.05 15.39
C GLU A 408 -5.63 21.80 14.07
N THR A 409 -5.19 20.82 13.26
CA THR A 409 -5.81 20.51 11.96
C THR A 409 -7.28 20.07 12.02
N GLY A 410 -7.75 19.58 13.17
CA GLY A 410 -9.06 18.94 13.31
C GLY A 410 -9.22 17.61 12.54
N LEU A 411 -8.16 17.11 11.90
CA LEU A 411 -8.17 15.84 11.15
C LEU A 411 -8.40 14.65 12.09
N THR A 412 -8.91 13.54 11.53
CA THR A 412 -9.09 12.28 12.26
C THR A 412 -8.68 11.07 11.41
N GLY A 413 -8.70 9.87 12.01
CA GLY A 413 -8.50 8.62 11.28
C GLY A 413 -7.12 8.53 10.61
N MET A 414 -7.08 8.12 9.33
CA MET A 414 -5.82 7.96 8.60
C MET A 414 -5.25 9.27 8.06
N GLU A 415 -6.10 10.29 7.83
CA GLU A 415 -5.65 11.63 7.40
C GLU A 415 -4.81 12.28 8.50
N PHE A 416 -5.30 12.26 9.75
CA PHE A 416 -4.51 12.67 10.91
C PHE A 416 -3.20 11.89 11.03
N ARG A 417 -3.22 10.56 10.91
CA ARG A 417 -2.02 9.73 11.07
C ARG A 417 -0.96 9.95 9.99
N LEU A 418 -1.38 10.20 8.73
CA LEU A 418 -0.43 10.50 7.66
C LEU A 418 0.09 11.94 7.76
N TYR A 419 -0.77 12.89 8.16
CA TYR A 419 -0.35 14.26 8.45
C TYR A 419 0.66 14.34 9.60
N ASP A 420 0.38 13.66 10.72
CA ASP A 420 1.29 13.54 11.88
C ASP A 420 2.65 12.94 11.48
N LEU A 421 2.66 11.93 10.62
CA LEU A 421 3.88 11.34 10.07
C LEU A 421 4.68 12.36 9.23
N ILE A 422 4.01 13.07 8.32
CA ILE A 422 4.61 14.09 7.44
C ILE A 422 5.16 15.25 8.27
N TRP A 423 4.34 15.81 9.15
CA TRP A 423 4.70 16.92 10.04
C TRP A 423 5.93 16.57 10.90
N LYS A 424 5.95 15.38 11.54
CA LYS A 424 7.09 14.93 12.35
C LYS A 424 8.37 14.80 11.52
N ARG A 425 8.27 14.26 10.30
CA ARG A 425 9.40 14.10 9.39
C ARG A 425 9.99 15.45 8.97
N THR A 426 9.13 16.41 8.58
CA THR A 426 9.57 17.76 8.19
C THR A 426 10.26 18.48 9.35
N VAL A 427 9.68 18.46 10.55
CA VAL A 427 10.27 19.09 11.74
C VAL A 427 11.60 18.42 12.14
N ALA A 428 11.64 17.08 12.18
CA ALA A 428 12.86 16.32 12.48
C ALA A 428 14.00 16.62 11.50
N SER A 429 13.70 16.81 10.21
CA SER A 429 14.70 17.16 9.20
C SER A 429 15.48 18.45 9.50
N GLN A 430 14.95 19.34 10.34
CA GLN A 430 15.61 20.61 10.71
C GLN A 430 16.26 20.59 12.09
N MET A 431 16.29 19.45 12.80
CA MET A 431 16.87 19.34 14.14
C MET A 431 18.38 19.02 14.12
N LYS A 432 19.03 19.05 15.29
CA LYS A 432 20.41 18.60 15.46
C LYS A 432 20.53 17.10 15.23
N ASP A 433 21.74 16.67 14.87
CA ASP A 433 22.10 15.26 14.72
C ASP A 433 21.95 14.55 16.08
N ALA A 434 21.63 13.26 16.06
CA ALA A 434 21.78 12.44 17.25
C ALA A 434 23.26 12.07 17.42
N VAL A 435 23.75 12.06 18.66
CA VAL A 435 25.12 11.64 18.99
C VAL A 435 25.11 10.74 20.22
N GLY A 436 26.15 9.91 20.32
CA GLY A 436 26.29 8.93 21.36
C GLY A 436 27.60 8.16 21.26
N GLU A 437 27.74 7.12 22.07
CA GLU A 437 28.89 6.22 22.06
C GLU A 437 28.46 4.80 21.69
N SER A 438 29.24 4.15 20.84
CA SER A 438 29.24 2.71 20.67
C SER A 438 30.39 2.14 21.49
N VAL A 439 30.13 1.10 22.28
CA VAL A 439 31.11 0.42 23.13
C VAL A 439 31.21 -1.02 22.65
N THR A 440 32.39 -1.45 22.23
CA THR A 440 32.66 -2.86 21.90
C THR A 440 33.61 -3.44 22.92
N VAL A 441 33.11 -4.39 23.70
CA VAL A 441 33.90 -5.18 24.64
C VAL A 441 34.34 -6.46 23.93
N ARG A 442 35.61 -6.84 24.13
CA ARG A 442 36.13 -8.18 23.86
C ARG A 442 36.43 -8.86 25.18
N VAL A 443 36.06 -10.13 25.28
CA VAL A 443 36.28 -10.97 26.46
C VAL A 443 37.04 -12.20 26.02
N ALA A 444 38.16 -12.50 26.68
CA ALA A 444 38.83 -13.77 26.54
C ALA A 444 38.25 -14.77 27.55
N GLY A 445 38.01 -16.01 27.11
CA GLY A 445 37.62 -17.12 27.97
C GLY A 445 38.52 -18.33 27.68
N SER A 446 39.08 -18.95 28.72
CA SER A 446 39.90 -20.17 28.58
C SER A 446 39.07 -21.41 28.86
N SER A 447 39.12 -22.39 27.95
CA SER A 447 38.45 -23.67 28.17
C SER A 447 39.25 -24.59 29.10
N SER A 448 38.57 -25.55 29.71
CA SER A 448 39.15 -26.65 30.47
C SER A 448 40.05 -27.60 29.66
N ALA A 449 40.10 -27.47 28.32
CA ALA A 449 41.07 -28.14 27.45
C ALA A 449 42.17 -27.18 26.91
N GLY A 450 42.19 -25.92 27.34
CA GLY A 450 43.19 -24.91 26.99
C GLY A 450 42.86 -24.03 25.77
N GLU A 451 41.71 -24.27 25.12
CA GLU A 451 41.29 -23.53 23.92
C GLU A 451 40.99 -22.07 24.28
N GLN A 452 41.41 -21.14 23.43
CA GLN A 452 41.31 -19.70 23.65
C GLN A 452 40.10 -19.13 22.91
N ALA A 453 38.98 -18.99 23.60
CA ALA A 453 37.77 -18.38 23.08
C ALA A 453 37.82 -16.85 23.22
N GLU A 454 37.39 -16.12 22.19
CA GLU A 454 37.04 -14.71 22.29
C GLU A 454 35.54 -14.53 22.08
N PHE A 455 34.91 -13.82 23.01
CA PHE A 455 33.53 -13.34 22.93
C PHE A 455 33.52 -11.82 22.74
N SER A 456 32.43 -11.29 22.19
CA SER A 456 32.21 -9.84 22.08
C SER A 456 30.80 -9.45 22.47
N ALA A 457 30.71 -8.32 23.17
CA ALA A 457 29.47 -7.60 23.40
C ALA A 457 29.58 -6.20 22.79
N THR A 458 28.51 -5.73 22.15
CA THR A 458 28.42 -4.35 21.67
C THR A 458 27.25 -3.66 22.34
N GLY A 459 27.53 -2.48 22.91
CA GLY A 459 26.56 -1.55 23.44
C GLY A 459 26.52 -0.26 22.62
N LYS A 460 25.42 0.47 22.76
CA LYS A 460 25.16 1.76 22.12
C LYS A 460 24.36 2.61 23.09
N VAL A 461 24.85 3.81 23.40
CA VAL A 461 24.20 4.80 24.25
C VAL A 461 23.99 6.08 23.43
N ILE A 462 22.90 6.80 23.65
CA ILE A 462 22.56 8.05 22.99
C ILE A 462 22.78 9.19 24.00
N THR A 463 23.94 9.86 23.91
CA THR A 463 24.26 10.98 24.81
C THR A 463 23.43 12.23 24.49
N PHE A 464 22.93 12.34 23.25
CA PHE A 464 21.96 13.36 22.86
C PHE A 464 21.10 12.89 21.68
N HIS A 465 19.77 12.77 21.88
CA HIS A 465 18.84 12.22 20.88
C HIS A 465 18.69 13.07 19.61
N GLY A 466 18.93 14.39 19.67
CA GLY A 466 18.68 15.28 18.53
C GLY A 466 17.30 15.06 17.91
N PHE A 467 17.27 14.87 16.59
CA PHE A 467 16.04 14.59 15.82
C PHE A 467 15.29 13.31 16.20
N LEU A 468 15.93 12.31 16.83
CA LEU A 468 15.27 11.04 17.22
C LEU A 468 14.13 11.26 18.23
N LYS A 469 14.17 12.38 18.97
CA LYS A 469 13.10 12.84 19.86
C LYS A 469 11.82 13.26 19.11
N ALA A 470 11.89 13.42 17.79
CA ALA A 470 10.77 13.75 16.91
C ALA A 470 10.45 12.64 15.89
N TYR A 471 11.47 12.01 15.30
CA TYR A 471 11.30 11.01 14.25
C TYR A 471 12.40 9.94 14.24
N VAL A 472 12.00 8.69 14.07
CA VAL A 472 12.84 7.50 13.86
C VAL A 472 12.26 6.74 12.67
N GLU A 473 13.06 6.24 11.74
CA GLU A 473 12.54 5.44 10.60
C GLU A 473 12.00 4.07 11.02
N GLY A 474 11.30 3.38 10.12
CA GLY A 474 10.98 1.96 10.25
C GLY A 474 11.96 1.09 9.46
N SER A 475 12.10 -0.17 9.85
CA SER A 475 12.76 -1.20 9.03
C SER A 475 11.72 -2.13 8.39
N ASP A 476 12.07 -2.72 7.24
CA ASP A 476 11.36 -3.87 6.67
C ASP A 476 11.83 -5.22 7.28
N ASP A 477 13.02 -5.25 7.90
CA ASP A 477 13.49 -6.38 8.72
C ASP A 477 13.00 -6.22 10.18
N PRO A 478 12.19 -7.16 10.72
CA PRO A 478 11.73 -7.13 12.11
C PRO A 478 12.84 -7.22 13.16
N ASN A 479 14.04 -7.72 12.79
CA ASN A 479 15.16 -7.94 13.70
C ASN A 479 16.09 -6.71 13.78
N ALA A 480 15.96 -5.75 12.87
CA ALA A 480 16.83 -4.57 12.82
C ALA A 480 16.65 -3.68 14.06
N GLU A 481 17.76 -3.26 14.65
CA GLU A 481 17.75 -2.23 15.69
C GLU A 481 17.42 -0.87 15.08
N LEU A 482 16.40 -0.20 15.63
CA LEU A 482 16.03 1.15 15.23
C LEU A 482 17.04 2.17 15.77
N ASP A 483 17.18 3.32 15.10
CA ASP A 483 18.19 4.33 15.42
C ASP A 483 18.10 4.87 16.86
N ASP A 484 16.93 4.80 17.51
CA ASP A 484 16.65 5.23 18.87
C ASP A 484 16.89 4.17 19.96
N ARG A 485 17.17 2.91 19.60
CA ARG A 485 17.47 1.86 20.59
C ARG A 485 18.84 2.08 21.22
N GLU A 486 18.89 2.02 22.54
CA GLU A 486 20.09 1.84 23.34
C GLU A 486 20.28 0.35 23.69
N ARG A 487 21.54 -0.05 23.85
CA ARG A 487 21.95 -1.26 24.56
C ARG A 487 23.09 -0.87 25.49
N ARG A 488 22.83 -0.81 26.79
CA ARG A 488 23.85 -0.49 27.79
C ARG A 488 24.72 -1.72 28.05
N LEU A 489 25.95 -1.47 28.50
CA LEU A 489 26.88 -2.47 29.03
C LEU A 489 27.39 -1.94 30.38
N PRO A 490 27.77 -2.81 31.32
CA PRO A 490 28.36 -2.39 32.59
C PRO A 490 29.64 -1.56 32.37
N PRO A 491 30.05 -0.72 33.34
CA PRO A 491 31.40 -0.14 33.33
C PRO A 491 32.45 -1.27 33.45
N MET A 492 33.47 -1.20 32.61
CA MET A 492 34.58 -2.17 32.53
C MET A 492 35.86 -1.47 32.06
N GLU A 493 36.99 -1.99 32.51
CA GLU A 493 38.35 -1.67 32.05
C GLU A 493 39.05 -2.93 31.47
N GLU A 494 40.24 -2.76 30.90
CA GLU A 494 41.00 -3.87 30.30
C GLU A 494 41.72 -4.69 31.40
N GLY A 495 41.47 -6.00 31.44
CA GLY A 495 41.97 -6.91 32.47
C GLY A 495 40.96 -7.29 33.56
N ASP A 496 39.76 -6.70 33.58
CA ASP A 496 38.71 -7.03 34.56
C ASP A 496 38.32 -8.52 34.51
N SER A 497 38.32 -9.19 35.66
CA SER A 497 37.81 -10.56 35.83
C SER A 497 36.28 -10.58 35.77
N LEU A 498 35.71 -11.54 35.04
CA LEU A 498 34.27 -11.73 34.90
C LEU A 498 33.85 -13.07 35.49
N ALA A 499 32.72 -13.09 36.20
CA ALA A 499 32.09 -14.33 36.64
C ALA A 499 31.16 -14.85 35.53
N THR A 500 31.22 -16.16 35.27
CA THR A 500 30.39 -16.83 34.27
C THR A 500 29.08 -17.28 34.91
N GLU A 501 27.94 -16.66 34.55
CA GLU A 501 26.61 -17.14 34.96
C GLU A 501 26.22 -18.39 34.16
N SER A 502 26.50 -18.39 32.85
CA SER A 502 26.28 -19.53 31.95
C SER A 502 26.97 -19.36 30.60
N VAL A 503 27.34 -20.48 29.97
CA VAL A 503 27.71 -20.53 28.54
C VAL A 503 26.73 -21.46 27.82
N THR A 504 25.99 -20.92 26.84
CA THR A 504 24.98 -21.66 26.09
C THR A 504 25.33 -21.73 24.61
N ALA A 505 25.06 -22.88 23.98
CA ALA A 505 25.19 -23.06 22.54
C ALA A 505 23.89 -22.63 21.86
N GLU A 506 23.96 -21.65 20.95
CA GLU A 506 22.83 -21.18 20.15
C GLU A 506 22.98 -21.64 18.69
N GLY A 507 22.02 -22.41 18.22
CA GLY A 507 21.93 -22.87 16.82
C GLY A 507 21.23 -21.85 15.93
N HIS A 508 21.74 -21.68 14.72
CA HIS A 508 21.23 -20.73 13.75
C HIS A 508 21.18 -21.35 12.35
N SER A 509 20.07 -21.11 11.64
CA SER A 509 19.92 -21.48 10.23
C SER A 509 20.01 -20.23 9.36
N THR A 510 20.75 -20.29 8.25
CA THR A 510 20.74 -19.20 7.25
C THR A 510 19.36 -19.09 6.61
N ARG A 511 18.87 -17.86 6.39
CA ARG A 511 17.51 -17.61 5.89
C ARG A 511 17.53 -17.20 4.40
N PRO A 512 16.60 -17.71 3.59
CA PRO A 512 16.48 -17.30 2.18
C PRO A 512 16.12 -15.82 2.05
N PRO A 513 16.56 -15.12 0.98
CA PRO A 513 16.35 -13.69 0.79
C PRO A 513 14.91 -13.22 1.04
N ALA A 514 14.76 -12.11 1.76
CA ALA A 514 13.45 -11.60 2.15
C ALA A 514 12.62 -11.18 0.92
N ARG A 515 11.38 -11.66 0.86
CA ARG A 515 10.40 -11.22 -0.15
C ARG A 515 10.16 -9.72 -0.03
N TYR A 516 9.87 -9.08 -1.16
CA TYR A 516 9.51 -7.66 -1.15
C TYR A 516 8.20 -7.42 -0.39
N THR A 517 8.16 -6.34 0.40
CA THR A 517 6.92 -5.70 0.84
C THR A 517 6.51 -4.68 -0.23
N GLU A 518 5.38 -3.97 -0.06
CA GLU A 518 5.14 -2.78 -0.90
C GLU A 518 6.24 -1.72 -0.69
N ALA A 519 6.74 -1.54 0.54
CA ALA A 519 7.80 -0.57 0.84
C ALA A 519 9.11 -0.93 0.13
N SER A 520 9.60 -2.17 0.27
CA SER A 520 10.86 -2.56 -0.35
C SER A 520 10.77 -2.73 -1.87
N LEU A 521 9.60 -3.04 -2.45
CA LEU A 521 9.45 -2.98 -3.92
C LEU A 521 9.40 -1.54 -4.45
N VAL A 522 8.78 -0.58 -3.73
CA VAL A 522 8.88 0.85 -4.09
C VAL A 522 10.33 1.32 -4.04
N LYS A 523 11.09 0.89 -3.03
CA LYS A 523 12.52 1.20 -2.92
C LYS A 523 13.33 0.59 -4.07
N GLU A 524 13.13 -0.69 -4.38
CA GLU A 524 13.84 -1.39 -5.47
C GLU A 524 13.54 -0.78 -6.85
N LEU A 525 12.30 -0.33 -7.08
CA LEU A 525 11.92 0.37 -8.31
C LEU A 525 12.57 1.77 -8.38
N GLU A 526 12.68 2.48 -7.25
CA GLU A 526 13.35 3.79 -7.18
C GLU A 526 14.87 3.70 -7.34
N ASP A 527 15.52 2.77 -6.64
CA ASP A 527 16.98 2.57 -6.68
C ASP A 527 17.48 2.11 -8.06
N ARG A 528 16.57 1.63 -8.93
CA ARG A 528 16.81 1.25 -10.33
C ARG A 528 16.24 2.26 -11.33
N GLU A 529 15.74 3.40 -10.88
CA GLU A 529 15.15 4.47 -11.71
C GLU A 529 13.93 4.04 -12.57
N ILE A 530 13.28 2.93 -12.20
CA ILE A 530 12.14 2.31 -12.90
C ILE A 530 10.82 2.94 -12.43
N GLY A 531 10.24 3.76 -13.31
CA GLY A 531 9.02 4.52 -13.03
C GLY A 531 9.30 5.81 -12.26
N ARG A 532 8.21 6.47 -11.82
CA ARG A 532 8.22 7.83 -11.26
C ARG A 532 7.17 7.98 -10.15
N PRO A 533 7.17 9.07 -9.35
CA PRO A 533 6.22 9.29 -8.24
C PRO A 533 4.73 9.07 -8.55
N SER A 534 4.30 9.32 -9.79
CA SER A 534 2.92 9.07 -10.25
C SER A 534 2.59 7.60 -10.51
N THR A 535 3.58 6.72 -10.71
CA THR A 535 3.38 5.33 -11.18
C THR A 535 3.52 4.26 -10.10
N TYR A 536 4.34 4.44 -9.05
CA TYR A 536 4.64 3.36 -8.08
C TYR A 536 3.38 2.66 -7.52
N ALA A 537 2.40 3.43 -7.06
CA ALA A 537 1.16 2.90 -6.51
C ALA A 537 0.23 2.25 -7.56
N SER A 538 0.33 2.64 -8.84
CA SER A 538 -0.46 2.03 -9.92
C SER A 538 0.20 0.75 -10.46
N ILE A 539 1.54 0.68 -10.51
CA ILE A 539 2.31 -0.54 -10.83
C ILE A 539 1.96 -1.64 -9.81
N LEU A 540 2.13 -1.35 -8.51
CA LEU A 540 1.78 -2.25 -7.41
C LEU A 540 0.32 -2.69 -7.43
N GLY A 541 -0.60 -1.74 -7.64
CA GLY A 541 -2.01 -2.03 -7.80
C GLY A 541 -2.27 -2.98 -8.97
N THR A 542 -1.59 -2.79 -10.10
CA THR A 542 -1.85 -3.55 -11.32
C THR A 542 -1.31 -4.98 -11.25
N ILE A 543 -0.11 -5.22 -10.70
CA ILE A 543 0.41 -6.60 -10.56
C ILE A 543 -0.42 -7.45 -9.58
N LEU A 544 -1.03 -6.81 -8.57
CA LEU A 544 -1.99 -7.43 -7.65
C LEU A 544 -3.37 -7.63 -8.31
N ASP A 545 -3.95 -6.58 -8.89
CA ASP A 545 -5.29 -6.59 -9.49
C ASP A 545 -5.37 -7.53 -10.73
N ARG A 546 -4.23 -7.90 -11.32
CA ARG A 546 -4.11 -8.92 -12.41
C ARG A 546 -3.72 -10.32 -11.94
N GLY A 547 -3.38 -10.52 -10.67
CA GLY A 547 -2.97 -11.82 -10.12
C GLY A 547 -1.57 -12.29 -10.52
N TYR A 548 -0.68 -11.38 -10.93
CA TYR A 548 0.75 -11.69 -11.10
C TYR A 548 1.46 -11.83 -9.73
N ALA A 549 1.05 -11.02 -8.76
CA ALA A 549 1.42 -11.19 -7.36
C ALA A 549 0.17 -11.31 -6.48
N PHE A 550 0.32 -11.94 -5.32
CA PHE A 550 -0.62 -11.93 -4.22
C PHE A 550 0.10 -11.56 -2.92
N LYS A 551 -0.67 -11.36 -1.83
CA LYS A 551 -0.11 -11.02 -0.52
C LYS A 551 -0.18 -12.17 0.46
N LYS A 552 0.95 -12.51 1.07
CA LYS A 552 1.04 -13.43 2.23
C LYS A 552 1.55 -12.60 3.42
N GLY A 553 0.62 -12.10 4.23
CA GLY A 553 0.91 -11.06 5.22
C GLY A 553 1.22 -9.72 4.54
N THR A 554 2.39 -9.14 4.83
CA THR A 554 2.92 -7.94 4.18
C THR A 554 3.73 -8.23 2.91
N ALA A 555 4.20 -9.48 2.73
CA ALA A 555 5.03 -9.88 1.61
C ALA A 555 4.22 -10.04 0.31
N LEU A 556 4.83 -9.61 -0.78
CA LEU A 556 4.41 -9.89 -2.15
C LEU A 556 4.98 -11.25 -2.56
N VAL A 557 4.10 -12.16 -2.97
CA VAL A 557 4.44 -13.50 -3.48
C VAL A 557 4.02 -13.55 -4.95
N PRO A 558 4.88 -13.95 -5.90
CA PRO A 558 4.46 -14.13 -7.29
C PRO A 558 3.56 -15.36 -7.41
N SER A 559 2.64 -15.33 -8.36
CA SER A 559 1.90 -16.54 -8.75
C SER A 559 2.69 -17.35 -9.80
N PHE A 560 2.40 -18.64 -9.94
CA PHE A 560 2.96 -19.45 -11.03
C PHE A 560 2.64 -18.88 -12.43
N LEU A 561 1.53 -18.13 -12.57
CA LEU A 561 1.21 -17.37 -13.78
C LEU A 561 2.24 -16.27 -14.07
N ALA A 562 2.79 -15.60 -13.04
CA ALA A 562 3.88 -14.65 -13.23
C ALA A 562 5.16 -15.34 -13.70
N PHE A 563 5.48 -16.55 -13.22
CA PHE A 563 6.62 -17.32 -13.73
C PHE A 563 6.50 -17.59 -15.24
N ALA A 564 5.33 -18.06 -15.72
CA ALA A 564 5.11 -18.29 -17.15
C ALA A 564 5.16 -17.02 -18.00
N VAL A 565 4.62 -15.90 -17.50
CA VAL A 565 4.67 -14.60 -18.22
C VAL A 565 6.08 -14.01 -18.22
N VAL A 566 6.82 -14.10 -17.12
CA VAL A 566 8.22 -13.63 -17.05
C VAL A 566 9.11 -14.51 -17.92
N GLN A 567 9.00 -15.84 -17.86
CA GLN A 567 9.79 -16.75 -18.71
C GLN A 567 9.52 -16.56 -20.21
N LEU A 568 8.27 -16.29 -20.62
CA LEU A 568 7.95 -15.89 -21.99
C LEU A 568 8.72 -14.64 -22.40
N LEU A 569 8.69 -13.61 -21.54
CA LEU A 569 9.28 -12.32 -21.85
C LEU A 569 10.82 -12.38 -21.81
N GLU A 570 11.42 -13.12 -20.88
CA GLU A 570 12.88 -13.31 -20.80
C GLU A 570 13.47 -14.00 -22.04
N ARG A 571 12.75 -14.97 -22.62
CA ARG A 571 13.25 -15.78 -23.74
C ARG A 571 13.04 -15.17 -25.13
N HIS A 572 12.06 -14.27 -25.26
CA HIS A 572 11.60 -13.76 -26.56
C HIS A 572 11.49 -12.24 -26.65
N PHE A 573 11.47 -11.55 -25.50
CA PHE A 573 11.25 -10.11 -25.37
C PHE A 573 12.20 -9.52 -24.32
N GLY A 574 13.42 -10.05 -24.21
CA GLY A 574 14.33 -9.83 -23.08
C GLY A 574 14.61 -8.35 -22.82
N ASP A 575 14.91 -7.60 -23.89
CA ASP A 575 15.22 -6.17 -23.84
C ASP A 575 14.01 -5.35 -23.37
N LEU A 576 12.79 -5.74 -23.78
CA LEU A 576 11.54 -5.08 -23.37
C LEU A 576 11.22 -5.21 -21.87
N ILE A 577 11.86 -6.16 -21.17
CA ILE A 577 11.77 -6.34 -19.72
C ILE A 577 13.12 -6.16 -19.02
N ASP A 578 14.10 -5.56 -19.70
CA ASP A 578 15.36 -5.19 -19.07
C ASP A 578 15.18 -3.98 -18.13
N TYR A 579 15.99 -3.97 -17.07
CA TYR A 579 15.99 -2.95 -16.04
C TYR A 579 16.56 -1.63 -16.55
N GLU A 580 17.70 -1.68 -17.25
CA GLU A 580 18.33 -0.48 -17.79
C GLU A 580 17.53 0.09 -18.96
N PHE A 581 17.03 -0.74 -19.88
CA PHE A 581 16.13 -0.31 -20.96
C PHE A 581 14.93 0.46 -20.41
N THR A 582 14.29 -0.07 -19.36
CA THR A 582 13.12 0.57 -18.74
C THR A 582 13.47 1.89 -18.04
N ALA A 583 14.67 2.02 -17.47
CA ALA A 583 15.17 3.27 -16.90
C ALA A 583 15.50 4.30 -18.01
N ARG A 584 16.28 3.91 -19.03
CA ARG A 584 16.62 4.73 -20.22
C ARG A 584 15.37 5.33 -20.87
N MET A 585 14.26 4.58 -20.91
CA MET A 585 12.98 5.07 -21.41
C MET A 585 12.32 6.14 -20.53
N GLU A 586 12.37 6.04 -19.20
CA GLU A 586 11.82 7.11 -18.35
C GLU A 586 12.71 8.38 -18.41
N ASP A 587 14.03 8.21 -18.50
CA ASP A 587 14.98 9.31 -18.71
C ASP A 587 14.82 10.01 -20.07
N MET A 588 14.49 9.25 -21.13
CA MET A 588 14.10 9.77 -22.44
C MET A 588 12.83 10.62 -22.35
N LEU A 589 11.80 10.18 -21.62
CA LEU A 589 10.58 10.97 -21.42
C LEU A 589 10.87 12.27 -20.65
N ASP A 590 11.82 12.24 -19.71
CA ASP A 590 12.25 13.43 -18.98
C ASP A 590 13.12 14.34 -19.87
N GLY A 591 13.90 13.78 -20.80
CA GLY A 591 14.61 14.49 -21.88
C GLY A 591 13.68 15.19 -22.87
N ILE A 592 12.56 14.57 -23.27
CA ILE A 592 11.50 15.22 -24.05
C ILE A 592 10.90 16.39 -23.25
N ALA A 593 10.65 16.21 -21.95
CA ALA A 593 10.10 17.25 -21.10
C ALA A 593 11.05 18.46 -20.91
N ARG A 594 12.37 18.22 -20.84
CA ARG A 594 13.39 19.30 -20.90
C ARG A 594 13.53 19.90 -22.30
N GLY A 595 13.28 19.11 -23.35
CA GLY A 595 13.45 19.49 -24.76
C GLY A 595 14.83 19.16 -25.33
N GLU A 596 15.48 18.16 -24.75
CA GLU A 596 16.78 17.60 -25.16
C GLU A 596 16.63 16.40 -26.12
N THR A 597 15.41 15.88 -26.25
CA THR A 597 15.09 14.69 -27.05
C THR A 597 13.78 14.91 -27.81
N GLU A 598 13.68 14.38 -29.03
CA GLU A 598 12.47 14.45 -29.84
C GLU A 598 11.64 13.16 -29.73
N SER A 599 10.32 13.33 -29.60
CA SER A 599 9.35 12.22 -29.43
C SER A 599 9.29 11.27 -30.63
N VAL A 600 9.07 11.81 -31.83
CA VAL A 600 8.74 11.01 -33.01
C VAL A 600 9.93 10.18 -33.53
N PRO A 601 11.18 10.69 -33.59
CA PRO A 601 12.34 9.87 -33.95
C PRO A 601 12.54 8.70 -32.98
N TRP A 602 12.38 8.93 -31.67
CA TRP A 602 12.52 7.87 -30.68
C TRP A 602 11.39 6.84 -30.75
N LEU A 603 10.14 7.26 -30.98
CA LEU A 603 9.01 6.35 -31.22
C LEU A 603 9.20 5.53 -32.50
N ARG A 604 9.81 6.11 -33.56
CA ARG A 604 10.19 5.36 -34.77
C ARG A 604 11.17 4.25 -34.43
N GLN A 605 12.28 4.59 -33.77
CA GLN A 605 13.31 3.63 -33.35
C GLN A 605 12.71 2.50 -32.49
N PHE A 606 11.96 2.83 -31.45
CA PHE A 606 11.34 1.83 -30.57
C PHE A 606 10.37 0.87 -31.30
N TYR A 607 9.59 1.37 -32.26
CA TYR A 607 8.53 0.58 -32.89
C TYR A 607 8.99 -0.18 -34.15
N PHE A 608 9.82 0.46 -34.98
CA PHE A 608 10.28 -0.08 -36.27
C PHE A 608 11.74 -0.56 -36.25
N GLY A 609 12.54 -0.17 -35.25
CA GLY A 609 13.96 -0.47 -35.17
C GLY A 609 14.83 0.48 -36.00
N ASP A 610 16.11 0.15 -36.09
CA ASP A 610 17.11 0.74 -36.97
C ASP A 610 18.11 -0.34 -37.44
N ASP A 611 19.32 0.05 -37.88
CA ASP A 611 20.36 -0.88 -38.33
C ASP A 611 21.07 -1.62 -37.17
N GLU A 612 20.85 -1.22 -35.91
CA GLU A 612 21.48 -1.78 -34.70
C GLU A 612 20.46 -2.48 -33.75
N GLU A 613 19.24 -1.93 -33.57
CA GLU A 613 18.18 -2.47 -32.69
C GLU A 613 16.92 -2.94 -33.44
N THR A 614 16.41 -4.13 -33.11
CA THR A 614 15.16 -4.70 -33.69
C THR A 614 13.91 -4.06 -33.07
N GLY A 615 13.05 -3.47 -33.91
CA GLY A 615 11.82 -2.82 -33.46
C GLY A 615 10.74 -3.75 -32.90
N LEU A 616 9.91 -3.22 -32.00
CA LEU A 616 8.79 -3.94 -31.37
C LEU A 616 7.88 -4.67 -32.37
N LYS A 617 7.62 -4.05 -33.53
CA LYS A 617 6.70 -4.55 -34.56
C LYS A 617 7.14 -5.92 -35.10
N ASP A 618 8.41 -6.05 -35.45
CA ASP A 618 8.94 -7.23 -36.14
C ASP A 618 9.30 -8.33 -35.12
N LEU A 619 9.80 -7.92 -33.95
CA LEU A 619 10.04 -8.77 -32.78
C LEU A 619 8.75 -9.51 -32.33
N VAL A 620 7.59 -8.85 -32.37
CA VAL A 620 6.27 -9.49 -32.11
C VAL A 620 5.76 -10.30 -33.32
N GLY A 621 6.11 -9.89 -34.54
CA GLY A 621 5.65 -10.52 -35.78
C GLY A 621 6.21 -11.91 -35.99
N ASP A 622 7.55 -12.03 -36.05
CA ASP A 622 8.23 -13.22 -36.55
C ASP A 622 8.32 -14.32 -35.48
N GLN A 623 8.71 -13.98 -34.25
CA GLN A 623 8.91 -14.97 -33.18
C GLN A 623 7.63 -15.69 -32.75
N LEU A 624 6.44 -15.13 -33.04
CA LEU A 624 5.17 -15.68 -32.59
C LEU A 624 4.90 -17.10 -33.11
N ALA A 625 5.47 -17.50 -34.24
CA ALA A 625 5.35 -18.87 -34.74
C ALA A 625 6.07 -19.89 -33.84
N GLU A 626 7.24 -19.52 -33.32
CA GLU A 626 8.24 -20.46 -32.77
C GLU A 626 8.04 -20.78 -31.28
N ILE A 627 7.47 -19.85 -30.50
CA ILE A 627 7.23 -20.02 -29.06
C ILE A 627 6.33 -21.23 -28.79
N ASP A 628 6.80 -22.31 -28.14
CA ASP A 628 5.92 -23.38 -27.65
C ASP A 628 5.15 -22.92 -26.38
N PRO A 629 3.80 -22.83 -26.41
CA PRO A 629 3.00 -22.53 -25.22
C PRO A 629 3.20 -23.53 -24.08
N LYS A 630 3.51 -24.80 -24.41
CA LYS A 630 3.68 -25.87 -23.42
C LYS A 630 5.00 -25.71 -22.68
N GLU A 631 6.11 -25.50 -23.39
CA GLU A 631 7.43 -25.28 -22.77
C GLU A 631 7.43 -24.05 -21.85
N ILE A 632 6.99 -22.89 -22.36
CA ILE A 632 6.90 -21.61 -21.62
C ILE A 632 5.96 -21.66 -20.40
N SER A 633 5.05 -22.64 -20.38
CA SER A 633 4.13 -22.85 -19.26
C SER A 633 4.53 -24.03 -18.37
N SER A 634 5.73 -24.64 -18.56
CA SER A 634 6.19 -25.82 -17.83
C SER A 634 7.45 -25.55 -16.99
N PHE A 635 7.46 -26.04 -15.76
CA PHE A 635 8.55 -25.88 -14.80
C PHE A 635 8.83 -27.22 -14.09
N THR A 636 10.07 -27.70 -14.12
CA THR A 636 10.48 -28.88 -13.34
C THR A 636 10.63 -28.50 -11.87
N ILE A 637 10.10 -29.32 -10.96
CA ILE A 637 10.29 -29.12 -9.51
C ILE A 637 11.71 -29.61 -9.16
N PRO A 638 12.56 -28.81 -8.48
CA PRO A 638 13.92 -29.23 -8.13
C PRO A 638 13.95 -30.56 -7.36
N GLY A 639 14.80 -31.48 -7.81
CA GLY A 639 14.93 -32.81 -7.20
C GLY A 639 13.76 -33.78 -7.46
N SER A 640 12.90 -33.51 -8.45
CA SER A 640 11.75 -34.35 -8.79
C SER A 640 11.60 -34.53 -10.31
N ASP A 641 10.90 -35.58 -10.71
CA ASP A 641 10.41 -35.84 -12.08
C ASP A 641 9.08 -35.13 -12.39
N ILE A 642 8.43 -34.56 -11.36
CA ILE A 642 7.16 -33.86 -11.46
C ILE A 642 7.32 -32.53 -12.21
N VAL A 643 6.46 -32.32 -13.21
CA VAL A 643 6.40 -31.08 -14.00
C VAL A 643 5.20 -30.24 -13.58
N LEU A 644 5.44 -29.07 -13.01
CA LEU A 644 4.42 -28.02 -12.84
C LEU A 644 4.06 -27.44 -14.21
N ARG A 645 2.77 -27.19 -14.45
CA ARG A 645 2.29 -26.45 -15.61
C ARG A 645 1.23 -25.41 -15.29
N VAL A 646 1.32 -24.26 -15.96
CA VAL A 646 0.31 -23.19 -15.92
C VAL A 646 -0.73 -23.43 -17.02
N GLY A 647 -1.86 -24.03 -16.64
CA GLY A 647 -2.97 -24.29 -17.57
C GLY A 647 -3.99 -23.15 -17.63
N ARG A 648 -4.84 -23.18 -18.67
CA ARG A 648 -6.03 -22.31 -18.81
C ARG A 648 -6.94 -22.28 -17.57
N PHE A 649 -6.96 -23.36 -16.79
CA PHE A 649 -7.80 -23.50 -15.60
C PHE A 649 -7.07 -23.17 -14.29
N GLY A 650 -5.75 -22.97 -14.29
CA GLY A 650 -4.92 -22.78 -13.11
C GLY A 650 -3.59 -23.55 -13.20
N PRO A 651 -2.70 -23.37 -12.21
CA PRO A 651 -1.50 -24.19 -12.06
C PRO A 651 -1.84 -25.62 -11.60
N TYR A 652 -1.19 -26.60 -12.20
CA TYR A 652 -1.31 -28.02 -11.85
C TYR A 652 0.05 -28.69 -12.00
N MET A 653 0.23 -29.87 -11.42
CA MET A 653 1.39 -30.74 -11.62
C MET A 653 1.00 -31.93 -12.51
N GLU A 654 1.95 -32.46 -13.27
CA GLU A 654 1.77 -33.65 -14.12
C GLU A 654 2.97 -34.59 -13.98
N ARG A 655 2.69 -35.88 -13.72
CA ARG A 655 3.62 -37.01 -13.79
C ARG A 655 2.87 -38.21 -14.38
N ASP A 656 3.47 -38.90 -15.34
CA ASP A 656 2.92 -40.10 -16.01
C ASP A 656 1.45 -40.01 -16.49
N GLY A 657 0.98 -38.79 -16.78
CA GLY A 657 -0.39 -38.49 -17.18
C GLY A 657 -1.38 -38.23 -16.04
N GLN A 658 -1.04 -38.59 -14.79
CA GLN A 658 -1.77 -38.14 -13.60
C GLN A 658 -1.59 -36.63 -13.43
N ARG A 659 -2.64 -35.94 -12.97
CA ARG A 659 -2.63 -34.49 -12.74
C ARG A 659 -3.19 -34.12 -11.38
N VAL A 660 -2.52 -33.17 -10.72
CA VAL A 660 -2.88 -32.67 -9.39
C VAL A 660 -2.96 -31.15 -9.44
N ASN A 661 -4.05 -30.55 -8.96
CA ASN A 661 -4.18 -29.09 -8.92
C ASN A 661 -3.30 -28.50 -7.79
N ILE A 662 -2.67 -27.35 -8.04
CA ILE A 662 -1.89 -26.66 -7.01
C ILE A 662 -2.81 -25.65 -6.28
N PRO A 663 -2.82 -25.60 -4.93
CA PRO A 663 -3.63 -24.64 -4.16
C PRO A 663 -3.32 -23.17 -4.52
N GLU A 664 -4.35 -22.31 -4.57
CA GLU A 664 -4.20 -20.91 -4.99
C GLU A 664 -3.39 -20.01 -4.03
N ASP A 665 -3.08 -20.47 -2.82
CA ASP A 665 -2.33 -19.74 -1.78
C ASP A 665 -1.04 -20.45 -1.31
N LEU A 666 -0.67 -21.56 -1.95
CA LEU A 666 0.68 -22.13 -1.85
C LEU A 666 1.67 -21.19 -2.55
N ALA A 667 2.75 -20.84 -1.87
CA ALA A 667 3.80 -20.03 -2.49
C ALA A 667 4.73 -20.88 -3.38
N PRO A 668 5.34 -20.33 -4.44
CA PRO A 668 6.28 -21.08 -5.28
C PRO A 668 7.47 -21.68 -4.52
N ASP A 669 8.01 -21.03 -3.49
CA ASP A 669 9.07 -21.61 -2.64
C ASP A 669 8.58 -22.69 -1.65
N GLU A 670 7.27 -22.82 -1.43
CA GLU A 670 6.67 -23.85 -0.58
C GLU A 670 6.38 -25.15 -1.36
N LEU A 671 6.49 -25.13 -2.70
CA LEU A 671 6.32 -26.31 -3.56
C LEU A 671 7.66 -27.06 -3.74
N THR A 672 8.14 -27.66 -2.66
CA THR A 672 9.28 -28.59 -2.68
C THR A 672 8.89 -29.92 -3.35
N SER A 673 9.88 -30.77 -3.64
CA SER A 673 9.64 -32.16 -4.07
C SER A 673 8.78 -32.93 -3.06
N GLU A 674 9.07 -32.81 -1.76
CA GLU A 674 8.27 -33.40 -0.68
C GLU A 674 6.81 -32.90 -0.69
N LYS A 675 6.60 -31.59 -0.88
CA LYS A 675 5.25 -31.00 -0.98
C LYS A 675 4.52 -31.48 -2.23
N ALA A 676 5.23 -31.68 -3.33
CA ALA A 676 4.68 -32.22 -4.56
C ALA A 676 4.22 -33.68 -4.36
N GLU A 677 5.06 -34.53 -3.76
CA GLU A 677 4.70 -35.92 -3.43
C GLU A 677 3.52 -36.00 -2.44
N GLU A 678 3.47 -35.14 -1.41
CA GLU A 678 2.31 -35.05 -0.50
C GLU A 678 1.01 -34.77 -1.27
N LEU A 679 1.06 -33.85 -2.23
CA LEU A 679 -0.10 -33.51 -3.08
C LEU A 679 -0.45 -34.63 -4.07
N PHE A 680 0.51 -35.43 -4.56
CA PHE A 680 0.26 -36.62 -5.39
C PHE A 680 -0.26 -37.82 -4.58
N ALA A 681 0.06 -37.91 -3.29
CA ALA A 681 -0.45 -38.92 -2.38
C ALA A 681 -1.89 -38.62 -1.90
N GLN A 682 -2.42 -37.41 -2.11
CA GLN A 682 -3.83 -37.11 -1.86
C GLN A 682 -4.73 -37.84 -2.87
N PRO A 683 -5.92 -38.33 -2.47
CA PRO A 683 -6.85 -39.00 -3.39
C PRO A 683 -7.21 -38.13 -4.60
N SER A 684 -6.71 -38.52 -5.78
CA SER A 684 -7.01 -37.85 -7.05
C SER A 684 -8.14 -38.51 -7.84
N GLU A 685 -8.60 -39.69 -7.42
CA GLU A 685 -9.72 -40.40 -8.06
C GLU A 685 -11.07 -39.82 -7.62
N ASP A 686 -12.03 -39.81 -8.55
CA ASP A 686 -13.41 -39.42 -8.29
C ASP A 686 -14.10 -40.49 -7.41
N ARG A 687 -14.09 -40.32 -6.09
CA ARG A 687 -14.72 -41.28 -5.18
C ARG A 687 -16.24 -41.18 -5.26
N GLU A 688 -16.89 -42.20 -5.80
CA GLU A 688 -18.34 -42.36 -5.70
C GLU A 688 -18.77 -42.56 -4.25
N LEU A 689 -19.76 -41.78 -3.80
CA LEU A 689 -20.33 -41.86 -2.46
C LEU A 689 -21.67 -42.62 -2.46
N GLY A 690 -22.29 -42.79 -3.62
CA GLY A 690 -23.59 -43.43 -3.82
C GLY A 690 -24.64 -42.47 -4.40
N THR A 691 -25.90 -42.87 -4.36
CA THR A 691 -27.01 -42.16 -5.01
C THR A 691 -27.79 -41.28 -4.01
N ASP A 692 -28.03 -40.02 -4.37
CA ASP A 692 -28.93 -39.11 -3.63
C ASP A 692 -30.36 -39.68 -3.56
N PRO A 693 -30.91 -39.95 -2.36
CA PRO A 693 -32.26 -40.49 -2.23
C PRO A 693 -33.38 -39.51 -2.63
N GLU A 694 -33.13 -38.19 -2.69
CA GLU A 694 -34.13 -37.21 -3.11
C GLU A 694 -34.17 -37.04 -4.65
N THR A 695 -33.02 -37.07 -5.32
CA THR A 695 -32.94 -36.78 -6.76
C THR A 695 -32.59 -37.98 -7.66
N GLY A 696 -32.22 -39.12 -7.07
CA GLY A 696 -31.82 -40.32 -7.81
C GLY A 696 -30.46 -40.21 -8.52
N ARG A 697 -29.64 -39.19 -8.19
CA ARG A 697 -28.37 -38.90 -8.87
C ARG A 697 -27.18 -39.44 -8.10
N THR A 698 -26.22 -40.06 -8.80
CA THR A 698 -24.93 -40.41 -8.21
C THR A 698 -24.18 -39.16 -7.73
N ILE A 699 -23.65 -39.18 -6.51
CA ILE A 699 -22.80 -38.15 -5.94
C ILE A 699 -21.36 -38.67 -5.86
N VAL A 700 -20.41 -37.82 -6.26
CA VAL A 700 -18.96 -38.08 -6.24
C VAL A 700 -18.24 -37.00 -5.44
N ALA A 701 -17.27 -37.41 -4.63
CA ALA A 701 -16.26 -36.54 -4.03
C ALA A 701 -15.05 -36.43 -4.96
N LYS A 702 -14.53 -35.21 -5.13
CA LYS A 702 -13.48 -34.87 -6.11
C LYS A 702 -12.50 -33.86 -5.55
N ASN A 703 -11.24 -33.90 -5.98
CA ASN A 703 -10.25 -32.86 -5.65
C ASN A 703 -10.25 -31.75 -6.72
N GLY A 704 -10.63 -30.52 -6.34
CA GLY A 704 -10.84 -29.40 -7.26
C GLY A 704 -9.83 -28.25 -7.10
N ARG A 705 -9.86 -27.30 -8.04
CA ARG A 705 -9.06 -26.05 -8.00
C ARG A 705 -9.19 -25.30 -6.66
N PHE A 706 -10.35 -25.35 -6.02
CA PHE A 706 -10.64 -24.65 -4.77
C PHE A 706 -10.59 -25.58 -3.55
N GLY A 707 -9.86 -26.70 -3.66
CA GLY A 707 -9.85 -27.79 -2.69
C GLY A 707 -10.92 -28.86 -2.97
N PRO A 708 -11.09 -29.83 -2.06
CA PRO A 708 -12.02 -30.94 -2.23
C PRO A 708 -13.49 -30.50 -2.22
N TYR A 709 -14.31 -31.16 -3.03
CA TYR A 709 -15.73 -30.85 -3.19
C TYR A 709 -16.55 -32.10 -3.52
N VAL A 710 -17.86 -32.04 -3.25
CA VAL A 710 -18.84 -33.01 -3.73
C VAL A 710 -19.64 -32.43 -4.88
N THR A 711 -20.04 -33.27 -5.83
CA THR A 711 -20.94 -32.89 -6.93
C THR A 711 -21.83 -34.06 -7.32
N GLU A 712 -23.06 -33.78 -7.71
CA GLU A 712 -23.91 -34.77 -8.38
C GLU A 712 -23.44 -34.96 -9.84
N ILE A 713 -23.58 -36.17 -10.35
CA ILE A 713 -23.48 -36.48 -11.78
C ILE A 713 -24.85 -36.21 -12.42
N LEU A 714 -24.83 -35.62 -13.61
CA LEU A 714 -25.99 -35.57 -14.50
C LEU A 714 -25.72 -36.49 -15.68
N GLU A 715 -26.63 -37.42 -15.93
CA GLU A 715 -26.64 -38.20 -17.16
C GLU A 715 -26.89 -37.25 -18.35
N GLU A 716 -26.01 -37.25 -19.35
CA GLU A 716 -26.33 -36.63 -20.64
C GLU A 716 -27.37 -37.52 -21.34
N PRO A 717 -28.48 -36.97 -21.87
CA PRO A 717 -29.51 -37.78 -22.50
C PRO A 717 -28.95 -38.44 -23.77
N ASP A 718 -29.14 -39.75 -23.89
CA ASP A 718 -28.72 -40.54 -25.05
C ASP A 718 -29.21 -39.92 -26.36
N ASN A 719 -28.26 -39.46 -27.17
CA ASN A 719 -28.51 -39.05 -28.54
C ASN A 719 -28.25 -40.24 -29.48
N ASP A 720 -28.97 -41.35 -29.24
CA ASP A 720 -29.00 -42.45 -30.20
C ASP A 720 -29.80 -42.02 -31.45
N ASN A 721 -29.07 -41.84 -32.55
CA ASN A 721 -29.51 -42.10 -33.92
C ASN A 721 -28.29 -42.01 -34.84
N GLY A 722 -27.65 -43.14 -35.11
CA GLY A 722 -26.48 -43.19 -36.00
C GLY A 722 -26.86 -43.40 -37.46
N GLU A 723 -26.44 -42.49 -38.36
CA GLU A 723 -26.21 -42.84 -39.76
C GLU A 723 -24.98 -42.10 -40.34
N LYS A 724 -24.23 -42.77 -41.23
CA LYS A 724 -22.90 -42.33 -41.69
C LYS A 724 -22.95 -41.58 -43.01
N GLY A 725 -22.98 -40.24 -42.97
CA GLY A 725 -22.79 -39.38 -44.14
C GLY A 725 -21.44 -38.65 -44.12
N LYS A 726 -20.56 -38.89 -45.11
CA LYS A 726 -19.33 -38.10 -45.32
C LYS A 726 -19.64 -36.84 -46.15
N THR A 727 -19.20 -35.66 -45.69
CA THR A 727 -18.68 -34.59 -46.58
C THR A 727 -18.01 -33.49 -45.75
N ASP A 728 -16.95 -32.89 -46.29
CA ASP A 728 -16.14 -31.89 -45.57
C ASP A 728 -16.77 -30.50 -45.57
N THR A 729 -16.89 -29.86 -44.39
CA THR A 729 -16.85 -28.39 -44.29
C THR A 729 -16.50 -27.91 -42.89
N LYS A 730 -15.94 -26.70 -42.80
CA LYS A 730 -15.37 -26.09 -41.58
C LYS A 730 -16.36 -26.07 -40.40
N PRO A 731 -15.92 -26.37 -39.15
CA PRO A 731 -16.74 -26.19 -37.97
C PRO A 731 -16.99 -24.70 -37.70
N LYS A 732 -18.23 -24.24 -37.95
CA LYS A 732 -18.70 -22.94 -37.45
C LYS A 732 -18.79 -22.97 -35.92
N SER A 733 -18.73 -21.80 -35.30
CA SER A 733 -18.78 -21.65 -33.84
C SER A 733 -20.01 -22.36 -33.24
N LYS A 734 -19.78 -23.16 -32.18
CA LYS A 734 -20.88 -23.69 -31.36
C LYS A 734 -21.61 -22.52 -30.71
N SER A 735 -22.74 -22.14 -31.29
CA SER A 735 -23.74 -21.28 -30.65
C SER A 735 -24.22 -21.93 -29.34
N LYS A 736 -24.69 -21.11 -28.41
CA LYS A 736 -25.13 -21.57 -27.07
C LYS A 736 -26.01 -22.82 -27.17
N ALA A 737 -25.55 -23.94 -26.61
CA ALA A 737 -26.43 -25.03 -26.24
C ALA A 737 -27.50 -24.49 -25.27
N LYS A 738 -28.72 -25.02 -25.36
CA LYS A 738 -29.77 -24.70 -24.38
C LYS A 738 -29.32 -25.15 -22.99
N SER A 739 -29.69 -24.41 -21.96
CA SER A 739 -29.38 -24.75 -20.58
C SER A 739 -30.15 -26.00 -20.13
N GLY A 740 -29.47 -27.14 -20.08
CA GLY A 740 -29.80 -28.15 -19.08
C GLY A 740 -29.55 -27.60 -17.66
N PRO A 741 -30.02 -28.31 -16.62
CA PRO A 741 -29.58 -28.02 -15.26
C PRO A 741 -28.05 -28.14 -15.16
N LYS A 742 -27.44 -27.36 -14.27
CA LYS A 742 -26.06 -27.61 -13.84
C LYS A 742 -26.09 -28.61 -12.68
N PRO A 743 -25.08 -29.46 -12.53
CA PRO A 743 -24.97 -30.28 -11.33
C PRO A 743 -24.85 -29.38 -10.10
N ARG A 744 -25.56 -29.71 -9.02
CA ARG A 744 -25.26 -29.20 -7.67
C ARG A 744 -23.82 -29.58 -7.31
N THR A 745 -23.14 -28.67 -6.64
CA THR A 745 -21.73 -28.81 -6.23
C THR A 745 -21.49 -27.98 -4.97
N ALA A 746 -20.75 -28.55 -4.02
CA ALA A 746 -20.43 -27.91 -2.74
C ALA A 746 -19.03 -28.34 -2.26
N SER A 747 -18.22 -27.39 -1.79
CA SER A 747 -16.92 -27.69 -1.18
C SER A 747 -17.09 -28.47 0.12
N LEU A 748 -16.14 -29.36 0.44
CA LEU A 748 -16.03 -29.97 1.76
C LEU A 748 -15.81 -28.90 2.83
N LEU A 749 -16.20 -29.21 4.07
CA LEU A 749 -15.87 -28.42 5.25
C LEU A 749 -14.39 -28.60 5.62
N LYS A 750 -13.81 -27.68 6.39
CA LYS A 750 -12.40 -27.79 6.84
C LYS A 750 -12.19 -29.00 7.76
N SER A 751 -13.25 -29.50 8.37
CA SER A 751 -13.29 -30.70 9.20
C SER A 751 -13.37 -32.03 8.42
N MET A 752 -13.53 -32.02 7.09
CA MET A 752 -13.78 -33.22 6.26
C MET A 752 -12.61 -33.54 5.32
N SER A 753 -12.38 -34.82 5.02
CA SER A 753 -11.45 -35.28 3.96
C SER A 753 -12.15 -36.11 2.88
N LEU A 754 -11.51 -36.28 1.72
CA LEU A 754 -12.02 -37.12 0.63
C LEU A 754 -12.14 -38.60 1.03
N ASP A 755 -11.33 -39.06 1.99
CA ASP A 755 -11.32 -40.41 2.55
C ASP A 755 -12.45 -40.64 3.57
N THR A 756 -12.86 -39.58 4.28
CA THR A 756 -13.80 -39.67 5.41
C THR A 756 -15.22 -39.25 5.08
N VAL A 757 -15.43 -38.39 4.08
CA VAL A 757 -16.76 -37.87 3.70
C VAL A 757 -17.74 -39.01 3.34
N THR A 758 -18.97 -38.90 3.84
CA THR A 758 -20.05 -39.86 3.58
C THR A 758 -21.06 -39.32 2.56
N LEU A 759 -21.97 -40.19 2.09
CA LEU A 759 -23.11 -39.78 1.28
C LEU A 759 -24.03 -38.79 2.03
N GLU A 760 -24.21 -38.99 3.34
CA GLU A 760 -25.05 -38.13 4.18
C GLU A 760 -24.44 -36.72 4.32
N ASP A 761 -23.12 -36.63 4.54
CA ASP A 761 -22.37 -35.37 4.50
C ASP A 761 -22.51 -34.68 3.14
N ALA A 762 -22.40 -35.45 2.05
CA ALA A 762 -22.46 -34.92 0.71
C ALA A 762 -23.84 -34.37 0.35
N VAL A 763 -24.93 -35.08 0.69
CA VAL A 763 -26.31 -34.60 0.53
C VAL A 763 -26.55 -33.36 1.39
N ARG A 764 -26.06 -33.33 2.64
CA ARG A 764 -26.07 -32.13 3.49
C ARG A 764 -25.36 -30.95 2.80
N LEU A 765 -24.15 -31.14 2.28
CA LEU A 765 -23.40 -30.09 1.58
C LEU A 765 -24.11 -29.60 0.30
N LEU A 766 -24.70 -30.50 -0.49
CA LEU A 766 -25.43 -30.17 -1.71
C LEU A 766 -26.78 -29.45 -1.45
N SER A 767 -27.24 -29.38 -0.20
CA SER A 767 -28.36 -28.52 0.21
C SER A 767 -27.98 -27.03 0.38
N LEU A 768 -26.69 -26.69 0.30
CA LEU A 768 -26.21 -25.32 0.49
C LEU A 768 -26.25 -24.51 -0.82
N PRO A 769 -26.65 -23.22 -0.80
CA PRO A 769 -27.01 -22.41 0.37
C PRO A 769 -28.38 -22.77 0.96
N ARG A 770 -28.43 -23.06 2.27
CA ARG A 770 -29.67 -23.36 2.98
C ARG A 770 -30.42 -22.05 3.25
N VAL A 771 -31.67 -21.93 2.83
CA VAL A 771 -32.54 -20.82 3.23
C VAL A 771 -32.93 -21.03 4.70
N VAL A 772 -32.62 -20.05 5.55
CA VAL A 772 -32.94 -20.05 6.99
C VAL A 772 -34.31 -19.43 7.25
N GLY A 773 -34.74 -18.52 6.38
CA GLY A 773 -36.01 -17.79 6.43
C GLY A 773 -35.89 -16.41 5.78
N GLU A 774 -36.93 -15.59 5.90
CA GLU A 774 -36.97 -14.22 5.38
C GLU A 774 -36.78 -13.19 6.51
N LEU A 775 -36.01 -12.12 6.28
CA LEU A 775 -35.93 -10.97 7.18
C LEU A 775 -35.98 -9.64 6.39
N ASP A 776 -36.93 -8.78 6.75
CA ASP A 776 -37.14 -7.45 6.14
C ASP A 776 -37.39 -7.46 4.61
N GLY A 777 -37.94 -8.56 4.06
CA GLY A 777 -38.15 -8.73 2.62
C GLY A 777 -36.96 -9.28 1.84
N GLU A 778 -35.91 -9.76 2.53
CA GLU A 778 -34.75 -10.44 1.92
C GLU A 778 -34.57 -11.85 2.48
N ASP A 779 -34.30 -12.82 1.60
CA ASP A 779 -33.91 -14.19 1.98
C ASP A 779 -32.61 -14.17 2.80
N VAL A 780 -32.60 -14.94 3.89
CA VAL A 780 -31.43 -15.23 4.70
C VAL A 780 -30.90 -16.61 4.31
N THR A 781 -29.70 -16.68 3.74
CA THR A 781 -29.03 -17.95 3.39
C THR A 781 -27.84 -18.25 4.31
N ALA A 782 -27.75 -19.50 4.77
CA ALA A 782 -26.58 -20.04 5.44
C ALA A 782 -25.72 -20.84 4.44
N GLN A 783 -24.41 -20.59 4.45
CA GLN A 783 -23.48 -21.14 3.46
C GLN A 783 -22.02 -21.11 3.96
N ASN A 784 -21.18 -21.99 3.41
CA ASN A 784 -19.73 -21.93 3.61
C ASN A 784 -19.05 -21.05 2.55
N GLY A 785 -17.82 -20.62 2.80
CA GLY A 785 -16.97 -19.90 1.84
C GLY A 785 -15.51 -19.86 2.26
N ARG A 786 -14.65 -19.15 1.50
CA ARG A 786 -13.19 -19.10 1.72
C ARG A 786 -12.75 -18.71 3.14
N PHE A 787 -13.59 -17.97 3.87
CA PHE A 787 -13.31 -17.52 5.24
C PHE A 787 -14.14 -18.27 6.31
N GLY A 788 -14.67 -19.44 5.97
CA GLY A 788 -15.53 -20.26 6.83
C GLY A 788 -17.02 -19.95 6.70
N PRO A 789 -17.83 -20.42 7.67
CA PRO A 789 -19.29 -20.41 7.62
C PRO A 789 -19.86 -19.00 7.79
N TYR A 790 -20.93 -18.67 7.07
CA TYR A 790 -21.60 -17.36 7.19
C TYR A 790 -23.09 -17.38 6.82
N LEU A 791 -23.82 -16.45 7.43
CA LEU A 791 -25.12 -15.97 6.96
C LEU A 791 -24.95 -14.84 5.94
N LYS A 792 -25.83 -14.81 4.96
CA LYS A 792 -25.98 -13.73 3.99
C LYS A 792 -27.45 -13.27 3.96
N LYS A 793 -27.67 -11.96 3.90
CA LYS A 793 -28.99 -11.36 3.65
C LYS A 793 -28.81 -10.21 2.68
N GLY A 794 -29.33 -10.35 1.46
CA GLY A 794 -29.11 -9.39 0.37
C GLY A 794 -27.63 -9.12 0.10
N SER A 795 -27.14 -7.96 0.52
CA SER A 795 -25.72 -7.54 0.46
C SER A 795 -24.99 -7.56 1.81
N ASP A 796 -25.70 -7.81 2.91
CA ASP A 796 -25.11 -7.93 4.25
C ASP A 796 -24.73 -9.39 4.56
N SER A 797 -23.80 -9.56 5.50
CA SER A 797 -23.28 -10.87 5.91
C SER A 797 -22.77 -10.88 7.35
N ARG A 798 -22.86 -12.05 8.00
CA ARG A 798 -22.37 -12.31 9.36
C ARG A 798 -21.66 -13.67 9.36
N SER A 799 -20.41 -13.71 9.80
CA SER A 799 -19.72 -14.99 10.03
C SER A 799 -20.42 -15.77 11.14
N LEU A 800 -20.40 -17.09 11.02
CA LEU A 800 -20.79 -18.04 12.06
C LEU A 800 -19.54 -18.51 12.81
N GLU A 801 -19.73 -19.12 13.98
CA GLU A 801 -18.64 -19.51 14.89
C GLU A 801 -18.18 -20.96 14.66
N SER A 802 -19.05 -21.82 14.12
CA SER A 802 -18.73 -23.20 13.75
C SER A 802 -19.41 -23.61 12.44
N GLU A 803 -18.88 -24.65 11.80
CA GLU A 803 -19.40 -25.13 10.50
C GLU A 803 -20.80 -25.75 10.65
N GLU A 804 -21.10 -26.36 11.81
CA GLU A 804 -22.42 -26.95 12.09
C GLU A 804 -23.55 -25.91 12.25
N GLN A 805 -23.21 -24.66 12.60
CA GLN A 805 -24.18 -23.56 12.63
C GLN A 805 -24.79 -23.29 11.25
N ILE A 806 -24.15 -23.66 10.13
CA ILE A 806 -24.76 -23.54 8.79
C ILE A 806 -26.09 -24.32 8.73
N PHE A 807 -26.12 -25.52 9.31
CA PHE A 807 -27.25 -26.45 9.23
C PHE A 807 -28.27 -26.24 10.36
N THR A 808 -27.80 -25.85 11.53
CA THR A 808 -28.61 -25.77 12.76
C THR A 808 -29.22 -24.39 13.04
N ILE A 809 -28.61 -23.29 12.56
CA ILE A 809 -29.05 -21.93 12.95
C ILE A 809 -30.50 -21.63 12.53
N THR A 810 -31.22 -20.97 13.42
CA THR A 810 -32.62 -20.54 13.26
C THR A 810 -32.74 -19.10 12.74
N ILE A 811 -33.95 -18.73 12.30
CA ILE A 811 -34.22 -17.38 11.79
C ILE A 811 -34.14 -16.30 12.88
N ASP A 812 -34.43 -16.63 14.15
CA ASP A 812 -34.33 -15.70 15.27
C ASP A 812 -32.87 -15.47 15.71
N GLU A 813 -32.03 -16.52 15.72
CA GLU A 813 -30.58 -16.36 15.93
C GLU A 813 -29.93 -15.56 14.79
N ALA A 814 -30.35 -15.81 13.54
CA ALA A 814 -29.93 -15.02 12.39
C ALA A 814 -30.32 -13.53 12.55
N LYS A 815 -31.55 -13.27 13.00
CA LYS A 815 -32.07 -11.91 13.28
C LYS A 815 -31.26 -11.21 14.38
N GLU A 816 -30.89 -11.91 15.45
CA GLU A 816 -29.95 -11.36 16.44
C GLU A 816 -28.57 -11.05 15.84
N LEU A 817 -28.01 -11.96 15.02
CA LEU A 817 -26.71 -11.74 14.37
C LEU A 817 -26.74 -10.54 13.43
N PHE A 818 -27.82 -10.34 12.66
CA PHE A 818 -27.97 -9.16 11.82
C PHE A 818 -28.20 -7.87 12.62
N ALA A 819 -28.94 -7.92 13.73
CA ALA A 819 -29.14 -6.79 14.64
C ALA A 819 -27.85 -6.35 15.37
N LYS A 820 -26.93 -7.29 15.64
CA LYS A 820 -25.59 -6.98 16.19
C LYS A 820 -24.78 -6.15 15.15
N PRO A 821 -24.17 -5.01 15.54
CA PRO A 821 -23.45 -4.14 14.61
C PRO A 821 -22.27 -4.87 13.96
N LYS A 822 -22.10 -4.71 12.65
CA LYS A 822 -21.22 -5.51 11.80
C LYS A 822 -19.75 -5.49 12.24
N GLN A 823 -19.35 -6.46 13.05
CA GLN A 823 -17.96 -6.61 13.51
C GLN A 823 -17.06 -7.07 12.35
N ARG A 824 -16.24 -6.16 11.83
CA ARG A 824 -15.18 -6.51 10.87
C ARG A 824 -14.07 -7.31 11.56
N GLY A 825 -14.10 -8.63 11.40
CA GLY A 825 -12.93 -9.50 11.63
C GLY A 825 -12.51 -9.66 13.09
N ARG A 826 -13.46 -9.70 14.04
CA ARG A 826 -13.21 -10.27 15.37
C ARG A 826 -13.64 -11.73 15.37
N ARG A 827 -12.67 -12.63 15.58
CA ARG A 827 -12.88 -14.01 16.03
C ARG A 827 -13.66 -13.97 17.35
N ALA A 828 -14.49 -14.97 17.64
CA ALA A 828 -15.06 -15.16 18.97
C ALA A 828 -13.92 -15.15 20.01
N ALA A 829 -14.17 -14.58 21.19
CA ALA A 829 -13.12 -14.37 22.18
C ALA A 829 -12.58 -15.73 22.64
N ALA A 830 -11.28 -15.96 22.47
CA ALA A 830 -10.61 -17.12 23.02
C ALA A 830 -10.79 -17.16 24.55
N ALA A 831 -10.76 -18.38 25.11
CA ALA A 831 -10.69 -18.58 26.55
C ALA A 831 -9.51 -17.79 27.16
N PRO A 832 -9.58 -17.39 28.43
CA PRO A 832 -8.42 -16.88 29.14
C PRO A 832 -7.20 -17.80 28.96
N LEU A 833 -6.05 -17.21 28.62
CA LEU A 833 -4.76 -17.90 28.75
C LEU A 833 -4.44 -18.14 30.23
N ARG A 834 -4.90 -17.22 31.09
CA ARG A 834 -4.79 -17.28 32.55
C ARG A 834 -5.81 -16.35 33.19
N GLU A 835 -6.33 -16.74 34.34
CA GLU A 835 -7.12 -15.86 35.22
C GLU A 835 -6.23 -15.30 36.34
N LEU A 836 -6.55 -14.09 36.80
CA LEU A 836 -5.81 -13.30 37.78
C LEU A 836 -6.77 -12.78 38.85
N GLY A 837 -6.28 -12.02 39.83
CA GLY A 837 -7.11 -11.35 40.84
C GLY A 837 -8.05 -10.28 40.27
N THR A 838 -8.78 -9.61 41.16
CA THR A 838 -9.66 -8.48 40.79
C THR A 838 -8.87 -7.18 40.65
N ASP A 839 -9.16 -6.40 39.60
CA ASP A 839 -8.54 -5.09 39.38
C ASP A 839 -8.96 -4.11 40.50
N PRO A 840 -8.01 -3.49 41.24
CA PRO A 840 -8.33 -2.60 42.36
C PRO A 840 -9.13 -1.34 42.01
N HIS A 841 -9.24 -0.97 40.73
CA HIS A 841 -9.92 0.24 40.29
C HIS A 841 -11.35 -0.04 39.76
N SER A 842 -11.59 -1.15 39.06
CA SER A 842 -12.91 -1.52 38.53
C SER A 842 -13.63 -2.60 39.35
N GLY A 843 -12.91 -3.30 40.24
CA GLY A 843 -13.44 -4.40 41.05
C GLY A 843 -13.77 -5.66 40.23
N LYS A 844 -13.35 -5.72 38.97
CA LYS A 844 -13.66 -6.81 38.03
C LYS A 844 -12.52 -7.81 37.94
N GLN A 845 -12.87 -9.06 37.64
CA GLN A 845 -11.92 -10.15 37.43
C GLN A 845 -10.97 -9.83 36.28
N MET A 846 -9.65 -9.86 36.53
CA MET A 846 -8.64 -9.71 35.49
C MET A 846 -8.37 -11.07 34.82
N VAL A 847 -8.21 -11.06 33.50
CA VAL A 847 -7.83 -12.23 32.72
C VAL A 847 -6.81 -11.86 31.63
N ILE A 848 -5.83 -12.73 31.40
CA ILE A 848 -4.93 -12.64 30.24
C ILE A 848 -5.59 -13.39 29.08
N LYS A 849 -5.61 -12.79 27.88
CA LYS A 849 -6.15 -13.39 26.65
C LYS A 849 -5.19 -13.21 25.48
N ASP A 850 -5.22 -14.16 24.54
CA ASP A 850 -4.50 -14.04 23.28
C ASP A 850 -5.15 -12.98 22.36
N GLY A 851 -4.34 -12.29 21.56
CA GLY A 851 -4.74 -11.16 20.76
C GLY A 851 -3.88 -10.94 19.51
N ARG A 852 -4.43 -10.19 18.55
CA ARG A 852 -3.79 -9.88 17.25
C ARG A 852 -2.40 -9.23 17.36
N PHE A 853 -2.04 -8.69 18.52
CA PHE A 853 -0.77 -8.00 18.78
C PHE A 853 -0.02 -8.65 19.96
N GLY A 854 -0.23 -9.96 20.16
CA GLY A 854 0.23 -10.71 21.33
C GLY A 854 -0.78 -10.69 22.50
N PRO A 855 -0.44 -11.35 23.61
CA PRO A 855 -1.29 -11.43 24.80
C PRO A 855 -1.62 -10.06 25.42
N TYR A 856 -2.77 -9.97 26.07
CA TYR A 856 -3.19 -8.77 26.78
C TYR A 856 -3.99 -9.09 28.05
N VAL A 857 -3.86 -8.24 29.06
CA VAL A 857 -4.70 -8.21 30.27
C VAL A 857 -6.02 -7.50 29.94
N THR A 858 -7.13 -8.00 30.48
CA THR A 858 -8.42 -7.29 30.44
C THR A 858 -9.26 -7.53 31.70
N ASP A 859 -9.99 -6.50 32.13
CA ASP A 859 -11.04 -6.55 33.16
C ASP A 859 -12.46 -6.65 32.56
N GLY A 860 -12.56 -6.84 31.24
CA GLY A 860 -13.80 -6.82 30.47
C GLY A 860 -14.17 -5.45 29.87
N ASP A 861 -13.69 -4.34 30.44
CA ASP A 861 -13.96 -2.97 29.94
C ASP A 861 -12.74 -2.37 29.21
N VAL A 862 -11.54 -2.72 29.67
CA VAL A 862 -10.25 -2.20 29.23
C VAL A 862 -9.33 -3.35 28.82
N ASN A 863 -8.52 -3.13 27.78
CA ASN A 863 -7.56 -4.12 27.26
C ASN A 863 -6.17 -3.50 27.18
N ALA A 864 -5.22 -4.03 27.94
CA ALA A 864 -3.83 -3.60 27.98
C ALA A 864 -2.90 -4.73 27.53
N SER A 865 -2.20 -4.55 26.41
CA SER A 865 -1.20 -5.53 25.94
C SER A 865 -0.10 -5.74 26.97
N LEU A 866 0.36 -6.98 27.09
CA LEU A 866 1.62 -7.28 27.77
C LEU A 866 2.76 -6.53 27.05
N ARG A 867 3.71 -6.00 27.81
CA ARG A 867 4.89 -5.30 27.29
C ARG A 867 5.97 -6.33 26.89
N GLN A 868 6.94 -5.90 26.09
CA GLN A 868 8.08 -6.74 25.73
C GLN A 868 8.87 -7.10 27.00
N GLY A 869 8.80 -8.37 27.41
CA GLY A 869 9.36 -8.88 28.68
C GLY A 869 8.33 -9.39 29.69
N ASP A 870 7.04 -9.07 29.55
CA ASP A 870 5.98 -9.69 30.36
C ASP A 870 5.63 -11.07 29.78
N GLU A 871 5.81 -12.17 30.54
CA GLU A 871 5.29 -13.49 30.14
C GLU A 871 3.93 -13.81 30.80
N VAL A 872 3.09 -14.57 30.09
CA VAL A 872 1.76 -15.01 30.60
C VAL A 872 1.88 -15.88 31.87
N SER A 873 2.98 -16.61 32.00
CA SER A 873 3.42 -17.39 33.16
C SER A 873 3.75 -16.52 34.38
N SER A 874 4.35 -15.34 34.19
CA SER A 874 5.02 -14.55 35.24
C SER A 874 4.30 -13.26 35.66
N VAL A 875 3.37 -12.74 34.86
CA VAL A 875 2.55 -11.56 35.25
C VAL A 875 1.87 -11.78 36.61
N THR A 876 1.97 -10.80 37.51
CA THR A 876 1.25 -10.77 38.80
C THR A 876 -0.02 -9.94 38.71
N ASP A 877 -0.86 -9.98 39.74
CA ASP A 877 -2.10 -9.20 39.82
C ASP A 877 -1.82 -7.69 39.87
N GLU A 878 -0.76 -7.27 40.57
CA GLU A 878 -0.32 -5.87 40.64
C GLU A 878 0.14 -5.37 39.27
N ARG A 879 0.92 -6.18 38.53
CA ARG A 879 1.36 -5.87 37.17
C ARG A 879 0.20 -5.81 36.20
N ALA A 880 -0.79 -6.69 36.33
CA ALA A 880 -2.00 -6.67 35.54
C ALA A 880 -2.84 -5.39 35.79
N ALA A 881 -3.00 -5.00 37.05
CA ALA A 881 -3.66 -3.76 37.44
C ALA A 881 -2.92 -2.50 36.95
N GLU A 882 -1.58 -2.49 37.03
CA GLU A 882 -0.72 -1.42 36.49
C GLU A 882 -0.99 -1.22 34.99
N LEU A 883 -0.92 -2.30 34.20
CA LEU A 883 -1.15 -2.25 32.76
C LEU A 883 -2.55 -1.71 32.41
N LEU A 884 -3.59 -2.11 33.17
CA LEU A 884 -4.96 -1.61 32.97
C LEU A 884 -5.12 -0.14 33.39
N ALA A 885 -4.55 0.29 34.51
CA ALA A 885 -4.57 1.69 34.96
C ALA A 885 -3.86 2.61 33.96
N ASP A 886 -2.68 2.19 33.50
CA ASP A 886 -1.87 2.90 32.50
C ASP A 886 -2.60 2.98 31.14
N ARG A 887 -3.42 1.97 30.81
CA ARG A 887 -4.31 1.97 29.64
C ARG A 887 -5.51 2.91 29.79
N ARG A 888 -6.10 3.02 30.98
CA ARG A 888 -7.21 3.94 31.32
C ARG A 888 -6.76 5.39 31.22
N ALA A 889 -5.57 5.71 31.74
CA ALA A 889 -4.97 7.05 31.64
C ALA A 889 -4.75 7.52 30.18
N LYS A 890 -4.64 6.56 29.24
CA LYS A 890 -4.36 6.80 27.81
C LYS A 890 -5.62 6.66 26.92
N ALA A 891 -6.81 6.93 27.46
CA ALA A 891 -8.09 6.81 26.75
C ALA A 891 -8.91 8.14 26.73
N PRO A 892 -9.39 8.61 25.57
CA PRO A 892 -10.23 9.80 25.49
C PRO A 892 -11.67 9.54 25.98
N ALA A 893 -12.27 10.55 26.63
CA ALA A 893 -13.59 10.44 27.25
C ALA A 893 -14.74 10.19 26.25
N LYS A 894 -15.71 9.35 26.64
CA LYS A 894 -16.92 9.04 25.85
C LYS A 894 -17.81 10.28 25.70
N LYS A 895 -18.21 10.63 24.47
CA LYS A 895 -19.35 11.53 24.20
C LYS A 895 -20.67 10.75 24.21
N ASN A 896 -21.70 11.33 24.83
CA ASN A 896 -23.04 10.75 24.83
C ASN A 896 -23.69 10.83 23.44
N SER A 897 -24.49 9.83 23.10
CA SER A 897 -25.25 9.75 21.86
C SER A 897 -26.59 10.51 21.94
N THR A 898 -26.96 11.19 20.86
CA THR A 898 -28.29 11.80 20.70
C THR A 898 -28.71 11.82 19.23
N GLY A 899 -30.00 11.59 18.97
CA GLY A 899 -30.70 12.16 17.81
C GLY A 899 -30.49 11.47 16.46
N THR A 900 -31.02 10.26 16.29
CA THR A 900 -31.37 9.76 14.95
C THR A 900 -32.33 10.74 14.28
N ASN A 901 -32.07 11.15 13.03
CA ASN A 901 -33.03 11.89 12.24
C ASN A 901 -32.97 11.38 10.79
N ASN A 902 -34.10 10.89 10.28
CA ASN A 902 -34.14 10.05 9.08
C ASN A 902 -35.15 10.60 8.05
N THR A 903 -34.67 10.92 6.86
CA THR A 903 -35.47 11.32 5.69
C THR A 903 -34.74 10.88 4.42
N GLY A 904 -35.35 10.20 3.45
CA GLY A 904 -36.75 9.74 3.36
C GLY A 904 -37.18 9.68 1.90
N SER A 905 -37.29 8.48 1.32
CA SER A 905 -37.75 8.29 -0.06
C SER A 905 -39.26 8.04 -0.12
N LYS A 906 -39.86 8.23 -1.30
CA LYS A 906 -41.31 8.29 -1.52
C LYS A 906 -41.92 6.93 -1.85
N SER A 907 -43.15 6.71 -1.40
CA SER A 907 -44.16 5.96 -2.15
C SER A 907 -45.55 6.60 -1.98
N THR A 908 -46.54 6.13 -2.75
CA THR A 908 -47.74 6.88 -3.13
C THR A 908 -48.97 6.61 -2.26
N GLY A 909 -49.72 7.66 -1.95
CA GLY A 909 -50.82 7.63 -0.97
C GLY A 909 -52.20 7.18 -1.47
N SER A 910 -53.17 7.34 -0.57
CA SER A 910 -54.62 7.32 -0.82
C SER A 910 -55.32 8.26 0.19
N LYS A 911 -56.65 8.47 0.06
CA LYS A 911 -57.42 9.49 0.80
C LYS A 911 -58.52 8.92 1.71
N SER A 912 -58.61 9.44 2.95
CA SER A 912 -59.86 9.69 3.70
C SER A 912 -59.54 10.51 4.96
N SER A 913 -59.93 11.79 5.04
CA SER A 913 -61.15 12.33 5.68
C SER A 913 -61.23 12.19 7.21
N GLY A 914 -61.07 13.32 7.93
CA GLY A 914 -61.30 13.45 9.38
C GLY A 914 -60.98 14.87 9.85
N THR A 915 -61.91 15.54 10.54
CA THR A 915 -61.87 17.00 10.78
C THR A 915 -62.28 17.36 12.21
N LYS A 916 -61.79 18.50 12.74
CA LYS A 916 -62.17 19.17 14.01
C LYS A 916 -61.66 18.51 15.31
N SER A 917 -61.46 19.23 16.43
CA SER A 917 -61.24 20.68 16.69
C SER A 917 -60.78 20.93 18.14
N SER A 918 -60.42 22.19 18.48
CA SER A 918 -60.56 22.84 19.81
C SER A 918 -60.04 22.11 21.07
N GLY A 919 -58.97 22.55 21.75
CA GLY A 919 -58.89 23.77 22.58
C GLY A 919 -58.24 23.43 23.94
N SER A 920 -58.05 24.28 24.97
CA SER A 920 -58.24 25.75 25.12
C SER A 920 -57.65 26.23 26.48
N LYS A 921 -56.78 27.28 26.49
CA LYS A 921 -56.33 28.09 27.67
C LYS A 921 -55.56 27.31 28.76
N SER A 922 -54.91 27.89 29.78
CA SER A 922 -54.55 29.29 30.16
C SER A 922 -53.01 29.38 30.40
N GLY A 923 -52.31 30.50 30.63
CA GLY A 923 -52.52 31.62 31.58
C GLY A 923 -52.18 31.18 33.02
N THR A 924 -51.41 31.90 33.85
CA THR A 924 -50.78 33.24 33.76
C THR A 924 -49.65 33.37 34.81
N GLY A 925 -48.60 34.18 34.62
CA GLY A 925 -47.58 34.42 35.66
C GLY A 925 -46.57 35.54 35.36
N THR A 926 -46.59 36.62 36.15
CA THR A 926 -45.89 37.88 35.84
C THR A 926 -44.92 38.32 36.95
N LYS A 927 -43.72 38.82 36.60
CA LYS A 927 -43.05 39.91 37.36
C LYS A 927 -42.01 40.68 36.53
N LYS A 928 -41.66 41.89 36.98
CA LYS A 928 -40.83 42.92 36.29
C LYS A 928 -39.61 43.34 37.13
N SER A 929 -38.53 43.75 36.45
CA SER A 929 -37.63 44.89 36.78
C SER A 929 -36.63 45.09 35.61
N THR A 930 -36.64 46.20 34.84
CA THR A 930 -35.90 47.49 35.05
C THR A 930 -34.40 47.31 35.36
N GLY A 931 -33.40 47.92 34.71
CA GLY A 931 -33.29 48.92 33.62
C GLY A 931 -31.79 49.29 33.39
N LYS A 932 -31.32 50.38 32.75
CA LYS A 932 -31.97 51.46 31.95
C LYS A 932 -30.93 52.30 31.12
N SER A 933 -30.76 52.02 29.82
CA SER A 933 -30.46 52.95 28.69
C SER A 933 -29.25 53.94 28.66
N GLY A 934 -28.56 54.00 27.50
CA GLY A 934 -27.91 55.21 26.94
C GLY A 934 -26.42 55.09 26.57
N THR A 935 -25.80 55.84 25.62
CA THR A 935 -26.02 56.14 24.19
C THR A 935 -25.06 57.27 23.75
N GLY A 936 -24.20 57.04 22.75
CA GLY A 936 -23.47 58.09 21.99
C GLY A 936 -22.08 58.51 22.52
N LYS A 937 -21.27 59.31 21.79
CA LYS A 937 -21.31 59.75 20.37
C LYS A 937 -19.96 60.41 19.95
N LYS A 938 -19.50 60.21 18.70
CA LYS A 938 -18.48 60.97 17.89
C LYS A 938 -17.38 61.83 18.57
N SER A 939 -16.12 61.61 18.16
CA SER A 939 -15.06 62.64 18.08
C SER A 939 -14.19 62.45 16.80
N THR A 940 -13.18 63.29 16.55
CA THR A 940 -12.59 63.55 15.21
C THR A 940 -11.17 64.15 15.24
N SER A 941 -10.29 63.74 14.31
CA SER A 941 -8.90 64.22 14.06
C SER A 941 -8.44 63.74 12.66
N THR A 942 -7.54 64.32 11.85
CA THR A 942 -6.75 65.60 11.78
C THR A 942 -5.63 65.86 12.80
N ASN A 943 -4.46 66.45 12.46
CA ASN A 943 -4.02 67.19 11.24
C ASN A 943 -2.48 67.16 11.00
N THR A 944 -2.00 67.41 9.74
CA THR A 944 -0.65 67.94 9.35
C THR A 944 0.64 67.14 9.70
N SER A 945 1.84 67.30 9.11
CA SER A 945 2.39 68.17 8.00
C SER A 945 3.78 67.70 7.49
N THR A 946 4.14 68.01 6.23
CA THR A 946 5.50 68.28 5.64
C THR A 946 6.68 67.28 5.82
N GLY A 947 7.60 67.07 4.85
CA GLY A 947 7.71 67.57 3.46
C GLY A 947 9.16 67.51 2.87
N THR A 948 9.30 67.86 1.58
CA THR A 948 10.54 68.26 0.84
C THR A 948 11.69 67.27 0.51
N THR A 949 11.77 66.86 -0.78
CA THR A 949 13.00 66.80 -1.67
C THR A 949 14.23 65.92 -1.28
N LYS A 950 15.16 65.49 -2.16
CA LYS A 950 15.62 65.98 -3.48
C LYS A 950 16.53 64.93 -4.18
N LYS A 951 16.48 64.79 -5.53
CA LYS A 951 17.58 64.46 -6.51
C LYS A 951 18.55 63.24 -6.30
N SER A 952 19.33 62.74 -7.28
CA SER A 952 19.17 62.53 -8.76
C SER A 952 20.48 61.96 -9.38
N GLY A 953 20.38 60.99 -10.31
CA GLY A 953 21.50 60.50 -11.16
C GLY A 953 22.42 59.47 -10.49
N GLY A 954 23.17 58.62 -11.20
CA GLY A 954 23.30 58.35 -12.66
C GLY A 954 23.92 56.94 -12.85
N SER A 955 23.65 56.16 -13.90
CA SER A 955 23.93 56.31 -15.34
C SER A 955 25.36 55.91 -15.76
N GLY A 956 25.48 54.86 -16.59
CA GLY A 956 26.72 54.39 -17.24
C GLY A 956 27.40 53.20 -16.52
N ASP A 957 28.02 52.25 -17.21
CA ASP A 957 27.93 51.97 -18.66
C ASP A 957 28.33 50.51 -19.00
N SER A 958 28.32 50.14 -20.30
CA SER A 958 28.76 48.83 -20.80
C SER A 958 30.28 48.65 -20.88
N ASP A 959 30.69 47.37 -21.01
CA ASP A 959 31.56 46.78 -22.06
C ASP A 959 32.05 45.40 -21.52
N GLU A 960 31.86 44.26 -22.17
CA GLU A 960 32.23 43.77 -23.53
C GLU A 960 33.69 43.25 -23.60
N SER A 961 33.88 42.20 -24.44
CA SER A 961 35.09 41.38 -24.69
C SER A 961 35.37 40.24 -23.69
N GLY A 962 35.55 39.02 -24.23
CA GLY A 962 35.71 37.76 -23.51
C GLY A 962 35.26 36.57 -24.36
#